data_AF-A0A921QW16-F1
#
_entry.id   AF-A0A921QW16-F1
#
_cell.length_a   1.000
_cell.length_b   1.000
_cell.length_c   1.000
_cell.angle_alpha   90.00
_cell.angle_beta   90.00
_cell.angle_gamma   90.00
#
_symmetry.space_group_name_H-M   'P 1'
#
loop_
_entity.id
_entity.type
_entity.pdbx_description
1 polymer ?
#
loop_
_entity_poly.entity_id
_entity_poly.type
_entity_poly.pdbx_seq_one_letter_code
_entity_poly.pdbx_strand_id
1 'polypeptide(L)'
;MLPRFFHRKTGSEASKRAFLPKSTDFGVLEGMLQDPCAAPMCLPMDFLKAITQDFSQEREVGRGGYGVVYKGILQNGKAIAVKKLSEMQLEDGPFQNEVIYLIGLKHKNIVKLVGYCAESRWEATQVSGKYVMAEIRKRLLCFEYLNKKSLDKHLSDESCGLKWNMRYQIIRGICSGLHYLHTECHIVHLDLKPENILLDDGMVPKIADFGMSRLFGQQQSRIITESRGGTRGYMAPEHLTNGFISTKSDIFSLGIIIIELMTGSRDYPPSSEASFERFIKNVVENWRNNLEKAPKYIPLEIESRQVNTCIVIGLNCVHSDPKKRPSALDILQMLNAVGSTNRHALVTEIDTLGYSVGMTNPITMLNRLNSSSLFSFSAKGSKISILALEVANTIVKSSSLMKILSKQSMEHLKEGVLRSEGVRRLISEDHNQLVVLVEADIRQMFRQFCSEVCRFGNMCVDPSWHNMFMYFDCLAGREMKTLKQMMNEESVSNIEYLTKLEKYTSELRGTLLVWDKCEKGLQYELCSGRSKRDQRNMLQTMRRSLKHQRSVAKNLGNKSLWPKTMEDIVAKLVDIVHVLNFEIRRAFLKNHGDQSVAPVTKLHQTLGPTGLALHYANVILQINTLVLASPAAVSYKARDALYQALPPCIKSKLRECCHRERTMNVAEVRAEMDRILQWLVPVAESTTSYYKNGAFGEWINMVMPEDIVVEEPYWPGEEERHTIAGAPAIQRHVVNKIETLYHADKQKTEGYILDLIRGLHRLVC
;
A
#
# COMPACT_ATOMS: atom_id res chain seq x y z
N MET A 1 -6.52 50.72 -0.42
CA MET A 1 -7.22 49.98 0.65
C MET A 1 -7.21 48.47 0.36
N LEU A 2 -6.05 47.81 0.35
CA LEU A 2 -5.92 46.34 0.20
C LEU A 2 -5.62 45.56 1.51
N PRO A 3 -5.26 46.15 2.68
CA PRO A 3 -4.91 45.34 3.86
C PRO A 3 -6.06 45.07 4.84
N ARG A 4 -7.34 45.29 4.48
CA ARG A 4 -8.46 45.02 5.42
C ARG A 4 -8.97 43.58 5.42
N PHE A 5 -8.66 42.79 4.39
CA PHE A 5 -9.13 41.40 4.32
C PHE A 5 -8.26 40.43 5.15
N PHE A 6 -6.99 40.78 5.40
CA PHE A 6 -6.05 39.92 6.12
C PHE A 6 -4.99 40.75 6.88
N HIS A 7 -5.33 41.37 8.01
CA HIS A 7 -4.31 41.82 8.96
C HIS A 7 -4.68 41.56 10.41
N ARG A 8 -3.89 40.65 11.02
CA ARG A 8 -3.56 40.63 12.44
C ARG A 8 -2.30 41.51 12.61
N LYS A 9 -2.26 42.31 13.69
CA LYS A 9 -1.23 43.32 13.99
C LYS A 9 0.22 42.80 13.92
N THR A 10 1.10 43.73 13.55
CA THR A 10 2.53 43.67 13.30
C THR A 10 3.40 43.56 14.57
N GLY A 11 4.61 43.01 14.40
CA GLY A 11 5.71 43.01 15.37
C GLY A 11 7.01 42.42 14.78
N SER A 12 7.78 43.27 14.09
CA SER A 12 9.18 43.27 13.59
C SER A 12 9.92 42.02 13.07
N GLU A 13 10.67 42.30 12.00
CA GLU A 13 11.49 41.46 11.13
C GLU A 13 12.69 40.73 11.81
N ALA A 14 12.90 39.48 11.42
CA ALA A 14 14.22 38.87 11.29
C ALA A 14 14.19 37.74 10.24
N SER A 15 15.03 37.93 9.23
CA SER A 15 15.44 37.13 8.06
C SER A 15 15.18 35.62 7.98
N LYS A 16 14.76 35.23 6.76
CA LYS A 16 15.02 33.98 6.01
C LYS A 16 15.61 32.79 6.80
N ARG A 17 14.77 31.82 7.15
CA ARG A 17 15.13 30.40 7.33
C ARG A 17 13.90 29.55 7.01
N ALA A 18 14.15 28.39 6.38
CA ALA A 18 13.15 27.37 6.11
C ALA A 18 12.28 27.10 7.35
N PHE A 19 11.00 26.78 7.13
CA PHE A 19 9.97 26.53 8.15
C PHE A 19 10.49 25.67 9.32
N LEU A 20 10.96 26.34 10.37
CA LEU A 20 10.93 25.85 11.75
C LEU A 20 9.85 26.70 12.44
N PRO A 21 8.88 26.10 13.14
CA PRO A 21 7.91 26.86 13.92
C PRO A 21 8.66 27.75 14.91
N LYS A 22 8.52 29.07 14.74
CA LYS A 22 9.04 30.05 15.71
C LYS A 22 8.28 29.87 17.02
N SER A 23 9.05 29.73 18.11
CA SER A 23 8.67 29.29 19.46
C SER A 23 7.99 27.92 19.50
N THR A 24 8.77 26.86 19.74
CA THR A 24 8.25 25.54 20.11
C THR A 24 7.43 25.62 21.38
N ASP A 25 6.11 25.66 21.23
CA ASP A 25 5.24 25.21 22.29
C ASP A 25 5.43 23.70 22.38
N PHE A 26 6.30 23.27 23.31
CA PHE A 26 6.56 21.85 23.54
C PHE A 26 5.26 21.08 23.83
N GLY A 27 4.21 21.75 24.35
CA GLY A 27 2.89 21.16 24.55
C GLY A 27 2.22 20.69 23.27
N VAL A 28 2.40 21.39 22.14
CA VAL A 28 1.83 20.99 20.84
C VAL A 28 2.55 19.75 20.30
N LEU A 29 3.89 19.73 20.34
CA LEU A 29 4.68 18.58 19.91
C LEU A 29 4.36 17.33 20.75
N GLU A 30 4.19 17.51 22.07
CA GLU A 30 3.80 16.44 22.96
C GLU A 30 2.39 15.92 22.69
N GLY A 31 1.42 16.82 22.45
CA GLY A 31 0.06 16.43 22.08
C GLY A 31 0.03 15.57 20.80
N MET A 32 0.89 15.87 19.82
CA MET A 32 1.00 15.08 18.60
C MET A 32 1.68 13.72 18.83
N LEU A 33 2.70 13.63 19.70
CA LEU A 33 3.33 12.36 20.11
C LEU A 33 2.40 11.46 20.94
N GLN A 34 1.28 12.01 21.44
CA GLN A 34 0.27 11.27 22.18
C GLN A 34 -0.75 10.59 21.25
N ASP A 35 -1.01 11.15 20.07
CA ASP A 35 -1.97 10.59 19.11
C ASP A 35 -1.45 9.27 18.50
N PRO A 36 -2.14 8.13 18.73
CA PRO A 36 -1.77 6.84 18.15
C PRO A 36 -1.84 6.82 16.61
N CYS A 37 -2.59 7.72 16.00
CA CYS A 37 -2.77 7.84 14.55
C CYS A 37 -1.86 8.89 13.90
N ALA A 38 -1.17 9.73 14.69
CA ALA A 38 -0.29 10.76 14.15
C ALA A 38 0.87 10.14 13.34
N ALA A 39 1.15 10.77 12.20
CA ALA A 39 2.29 10.45 11.37
C ALA A 39 3.59 10.88 12.06
N PRO A 40 4.71 10.15 11.87
CA PRO A 40 5.99 10.57 12.44
C PRO A 40 6.40 11.94 11.93
N MET A 41 6.84 12.80 12.85
CA MET A 41 7.15 14.20 12.55
C MET A 41 8.62 14.53 12.80
N CYS A 42 9.09 15.62 12.19
CA CYS A 42 10.40 16.16 12.46
C CYS A 42 10.38 16.88 13.83
N LEU A 43 11.25 16.44 14.75
CA LEU A 43 11.36 16.94 16.12
C LEU A 43 12.64 17.78 16.25
N PRO A 44 12.56 19.02 16.79
CA PRO A 44 13.74 19.85 17.03
C PRO A 44 14.69 19.22 18.05
N MET A 45 16.00 19.40 17.85
CA MET A 45 17.03 18.88 18.74
C MET A 45 16.90 19.43 20.17
N ASP A 46 16.50 20.70 20.32
CA ASP A 46 16.33 21.32 21.64
C ASP A 46 15.20 20.67 22.44
N PHE A 47 14.12 20.24 21.77
CA PHE A 47 13.06 19.45 22.38
C PHE A 47 13.59 18.07 22.82
N LEU A 48 14.35 17.39 21.96
CA LEU A 48 14.93 16.09 22.30
C LEU A 48 15.94 16.17 23.46
N LYS A 49 16.74 17.23 23.51
CA LYS A 49 17.61 17.53 24.66
C LYS A 49 16.79 17.72 25.94
N ALA A 50 15.71 18.50 25.89
CA ALA A 50 14.89 18.76 27.07
C ALA A 50 14.32 17.46 27.67
N ILE A 51 13.68 16.61 26.84
CA ILE A 51 13.04 15.38 27.33
C ILE A 51 14.06 14.29 27.74
N THR A 52 15.31 14.37 27.27
CA THR A 52 16.40 13.42 27.61
C THR A 52 17.39 13.95 28.63
N GLN A 53 17.15 15.13 29.22
CA GLN A 53 18.10 15.82 30.10
C GLN A 53 19.50 15.93 29.46
N ASP A 54 19.52 16.52 28.27
CA ASP A 54 20.70 16.68 27.42
C ASP A 54 21.46 15.38 27.15
N PHE A 55 20.73 14.30 26.87
CA PHE A 55 21.28 12.95 26.66
C PHE A 55 22.15 12.48 27.84
N SER A 56 21.68 12.73 29.07
CA SER A 56 22.37 12.28 30.27
C SER A 56 22.52 10.76 30.31
N GLN A 57 23.60 10.30 30.96
CA GLN A 57 23.89 8.88 31.12
C GLN A 57 22.80 8.15 31.94
N GLU A 58 22.12 8.86 32.85
CA GLU A 58 20.97 8.33 33.61
C GLU A 58 19.77 7.98 32.73
N ARG A 59 19.65 8.61 31.56
CA ARG A 59 18.61 8.32 30.57
C ARG A 59 19.03 7.25 29.56
N GLU A 60 20.27 6.75 29.60
CA GLU A 60 20.72 5.72 28.67
C GLU A 60 19.97 4.41 28.91
N VAL A 61 19.29 3.93 27.87
CA VAL A 61 18.54 2.65 27.87
C VAL A 61 19.42 1.53 27.34
N GLY A 62 20.27 1.84 26.36
CA GLY A 62 21.19 0.90 25.75
C GLY A 62 22.05 1.54 24.69
N ARG A 63 23.17 0.87 24.39
CA ARG A 63 24.17 1.31 23.43
C ARG A 63 24.52 0.17 22.50
N GLY A 64 24.44 0.42 21.20
CA GLY A 64 24.75 -0.55 20.15
C GLY A 64 25.68 0.02 19.09
N GLY A 65 26.03 -0.79 18.09
CA GLY A 65 26.90 -0.36 16.98
C GLY A 65 26.33 0.77 16.12
N TYR A 66 25.01 0.99 16.18
CA TYR A 66 24.29 1.99 15.39
C TYR A 66 24.00 3.29 16.17
N GLY A 67 24.39 3.37 17.46
CA GLY A 67 24.16 4.55 18.27
C GLY A 67 23.73 4.24 19.71
N VAL A 68 23.29 5.28 20.40
CA VAL A 68 22.88 5.23 21.81
C VAL A 68 21.39 5.55 21.91
N VAL A 69 20.64 4.75 22.67
CA VAL A 69 19.22 4.94 22.91
C VAL A 69 19.02 5.56 24.29
N TYR A 70 18.32 6.69 24.33
CA TYR A 70 17.97 7.39 25.57
C TYR A 70 16.47 7.34 25.82
N LYS A 71 16.07 7.35 27.09
CA LYS A 71 14.68 7.48 27.52
C LYS A 71 14.32 8.97 27.56
N GLY A 72 13.43 9.40 26.68
CA GLY A 72 12.81 10.72 26.74
C GLY A 72 11.57 10.67 27.62
N ILE A 73 11.40 11.61 28.54
CA ILE A 73 10.17 11.77 29.33
C ILE A 73 9.46 13.05 28.90
N LEU A 74 8.22 12.90 28.43
CA LEU A 74 7.32 14.01 28.11
C LEU A 74 6.76 14.63 29.40
N GLN A 75 6.22 15.85 29.36
CA GLN A 75 5.71 16.55 30.56
C GLN A 75 4.61 15.77 31.29
N ASN A 76 3.81 14.99 30.56
CA ASN A 76 2.77 14.12 31.13
C ASN A 76 3.30 12.80 31.75
N GLY A 77 4.61 12.58 31.74
CA GLY A 77 5.25 11.37 32.25
C GLY A 77 5.34 10.20 31.26
N LYS A 78 4.74 10.30 30.06
CA LYS A 78 4.86 9.29 29.02
C LYS A 78 6.32 9.24 28.53
N ALA A 79 6.84 8.03 28.33
CA ALA A 79 8.19 7.82 27.84
C ALA A 79 8.23 7.57 26.33
N ILE A 80 9.30 8.03 25.68
CA ILE A 80 9.69 7.67 24.32
C ILE A 80 11.15 7.18 24.30
N ALA A 81 11.52 6.39 23.29
CA ALA A 81 12.90 5.97 23.07
C ALA A 81 13.54 6.85 22.00
N VAL A 82 14.64 7.53 22.31
CA VAL A 82 15.37 8.44 21.43
C VAL A 82 16.71 7.82 21.05
N LYS A 83 16.80 7.25 19.86
CA LYS A 83 18.04 6.67 19.30
C LYS A 83 18.85 7.77 18.63
N LYS A 84 19.98 8.13 19.24
CA LYS A 84 20.98 9.04 18.68
C LYS A 84 21.99 8.22 17.87
N LEU A 85 22.03 8.44 16.56
CA LEU A 85 22.90 7.69 15.66
C LEU A 85 24.37 8.11 15.83
N SER A 86 25.27 7.16 15.61
CA SER A 86 26.72 7.39 15.69
C SER A 86 27.24 8.24 14.53
N GLU A 87 28.39 8.90 14.70
CA GLU A 87 28.96 9.81 13.69
C GLU A 87 29.31 9.12 12.37
N MET A 88 29.65 7.82 12.40
CA MET A 88 29.91 7.00 11.22
C MET A 88 28.66 6.70 10.37
N GLN A 89 27.46 6.99 10.89
CA GLN A 89 26.17 6.75 10.23
C GLN A 89 25.46 8.06 9.83
N LEU A 90 26.20 9.16 9.79
CA LEU A 90 25.69 10.50 9.42
C LEU A 90 25.65 10.72 7.89
N GLU A 91 25.81 9.68 7.08
CA GLU A 91 25.49 9.77 5.66
C GLU A 91 23.98 9.93 5.48
N ASP A 92 23.57 10.94 4.71
CA ASP A 92 22.16 11.29 4.56
C ASP A 92 21.35 10.20 3.85
N GLY A 93 21.96 9.44 2.93
CA GLY A 93 21.29 8.37 2.19
C GLY A 93 20.76 7.24 3.10
N PRO A 94 21.62 6.54 3.85
CA PRO A 94 21.19 5.48 4.77
C PRO A 94 20.17 5.94 5.82
N PHE A 95 20.37 7.12 6.41
CA PHE A 95 19.43 7.67 7.38
C PHE A 95 18.07 8.01 6.75
N GLN A 96 18.05 8.69 5.61
CA GLN A 96 16.81 9.02 4.90
C GLN A 96 16.07 7.75 4.49
N ASN A 97 16.78 6.73 4.01
CA ASN A 97 16.18 5.45 3.67
C ASN A 97 15.55 4.77 4.89
N GLU A 98 16.24 4.73 6.03
CA GLU A 98 15.70 4.17 7.28
C GLU A 98 14.43 4.93 7.73
N VAL A 99 14.45 6.27 7.71
CA VAL A 99 13.27 7.09 8.02
C VAL A 99 12.12 6.83 7.05
N ILE A 100 12.40 6.77 5.73
CA ILE A 100 11.40 6.51 4.69
C ILE A 100 10.75 5.14 4.89
N TYR A 101 11.55 4.11 5.20
CA TYR A 101 11.01 2.78 5.48
C TYR A 101 10.12 2.81 6.71
N LEU A 102 10.61 3.37 7.82
CA LEU A 102 9.93 3.36 9.11
C LEU A 102 8.64 4.21 9.15
N ILE A 103 8.55 5.30 8.38
CA ILE A 103 7.35 6.15 8.34
C ILE A 103 6.10 5.39 7.87
N GLY A 104 6.29 4.43 6.96
CA GLY A 104 5.21 3.64 6.38
C GLY A 104 4.79 2.43 7.21
N LEU A 105 5.63 1.97 8.16
CA LEU A 105 5.37 0.73 8.89
C LEU A 105 4.28 0.91 9.94
N LYS A 106 3.18 0.18 9.78
CA LYS A 106 2.06 0.17 10.72
C LYS A 106 1.61 -1.26 10.98
N HIS A 107 2.20 -1.88 12.01
CA HIS A 107 1.83 -3.23 12.42
C HIS A 107 2.06 -3.43 13.92
N LYS A 108 1.18 -4.19 14.59
CA LYS A 108 1.21 -4.38 16.05
C LYS A 108 2.51 -5.02 16.56
N ASN A 109 3.17 -5.83 15.73
CA ASN A 109 4.42 -6.52 16.03
C ASN A 109 5.67 -5.85 15.43
N ILE A 110 5.57 -4.56 15.07
CA ILE A 110 6.70 -3.74 14.63
C ILE A 110 6.76 -2.52 15.55
N VAL A 111 7.97 -2.08 15.92
CA VAL A 111 8.13 -0.88 16.74
C VAL A 111 7.68 0.37 15.98
N LYS A 112 6.86 1.21 16.62
CA LYS A 112 6.34 2.44 16.02
C LYS A 112 7.38 3.56 16.08
N LEU A 113 7.75 4.11 14.92
CA LEU A 113 8.42 5.40 14.83
C LEU A 113 7.41 6.50 15.17
N VAL A 114 7.76 7.41 16.09
CA VAL A 114 6.92 8.54 16.50
C VAL A 114 7.47 9.88 16.02
N GLY A 115 8.77 9.95 15.70
CA GLY A 115 9.38 11.13 15.12
C GLY A 115 10.86 10.90 14.77
N TYR A 116 11.48 11.93 14.18
CA TYR A 116 12.89 11.90 13.81
C TYR A 116 13.49 13.31 13.91
N CYS A 117 14.81 13.41 14.03
CA CYS A 117 15.53 14.68 13.97
C CYS A 117 16.58 14.59 12.88
N ALA A 118 16.56 15.57 11.96
CA ALA A 118 17.51 15.70 10.87
C ALA A 118 18.03 17.15 10.80
N GLU A 119 18.85 17.53 11.77
CA GLU A 119 19.44 18.87 11.83
C GLU A 119 20.89 18.86 11.34
N SER A 120 21.27 19.84 10.53
CA SER A 120 22.65 20.08 10.12
C SER A 120 23.04 21.51 10.45
N ARG A 121 24.16 21.70 11.14
CA ARG A 121 24.69 23.03 11.49
C ARG A 121 26.19 23.09 11.21
N TRP A 122 26.66 24.23 10.71
CA TRP A 122 28.09 24.49 10.55
C TRP A 122 28.65 25.05 11.85
N GLU A 123 29.67 24.39 12.39
CA GLU A 123 30.35 24.83 13.61
C GLU A 123 31.87 24.83 13.40
N ALA A 124 32.54 25.79 14.03
CA ALA A 124 33.99 25.78 14.11
C ALA A 124 34.39 24.67 15.11
N THR A 125 35.02 23.61 14.61
CA THR A 125 35.52 22.50 15.43
C THR A 125 37.04 22.40 15.30
N GLN A 126 37.70 21.90 16.34
CA GLN A 126 39.15 21.76 16.35
C GLN A 126 39.55 20.38 15.83
N VAL A 127 40.15 20.33 14.64
CA VAL A 127 40.72 19.10 14.07
C VAL A 127 42.23 19.28 14.00
N SER A 128 42.96 18.41 14.69
CA SER A 128 44.43 18.46 14.74
C SER A 128 45.00 19.82 15.16
N GLY A 129 44.38 20.44 16.17
CA GLY A 129 44.81 21.73 16.73
C GLY A 129 44.38 22.98 15.97
N LYS A 130 43.78 22.86 14.77
CA LYS A 130 43.29 23.99 13.97
C LYS A 130 41.76 24.06 13.98
N TYR A 131 41.22 25.26 14.03
CA TYR A 131 39.78 25.48 13.86
C TYR A 131 39.41 25.33 12.39
N VAL A 132 38.51 24.39 12.10
CA VAL A 132 37.93 24.18 10.77
C VAL A 132 36.42 24.30 10.86
N MET A 133 35.80 24.91 9.86
CA MET A 133 34.35 24.90 9.74
C MET A 133 33.92 23.51 9.27
N ALA A 134 33.21 22.78 10.11
CA ALA A 134 32.67 21.46 9.79
C ALA A 134 31.14 21.47 9.89
N GLU A 135 30.49 20.73 8.99
CA GLU A 135 29.06 20.44 9.11
C GLU A 135 28.85 19.38 10.18
N ILE A 136 28.26 19.76 11.31
CA ILE A 136 27.81 18.85 12.35
C ILE A 136 26.40 18.39 12.02
N ARG A 137 26.27 17.11 11.67
CA ARG A 137 24.99 16.47 11.39
C ARG A 137 24.46 15.79 12.64
N LYS A 138 23.19 16.04 12.95
CA LYS A 138 22.45 15.40 14.04
C LYS A 138 21.34 14.58 13.42
N ARG A 139 21.40 13.27 13.64
CA ARG A 139 20.45 12.29 13.11
C ARG A 139 19.94 11.45 14.28
N LEU A 140 18.65 11.57 14.57
CA LEU A 140 18.02 10.83 15.67
C LEU A 140 16.69 10.24 15.20
N LEU A 141 16.34 9.07 15.76
CA LEU A 141 15.07 8.40 15.55
C LEU A 141 14.35 8.27 16.89
N CYS A 142 13.06 8.59 16.90
CA CYS A 142 12.23 8.55 18.11
C CYS A 142 11.16 7.48 17.95
N PHE A 143 11.10 6.55 18.89
CA PHE A 143 10.19 5.41 18.90
C PHE A 143 9.28 5.42 20.14
N GLU A 144 8.21 4.64 20.08
CA GLU A 144 7.49 4.26 21.30
C GLU A 144 8.45 3.61 22.32
N TYR A 145 8.31 3.94 23.60
CA TYR A 145 9.08 3.31 24.66
C TYR A 145 8.40 2.02 25.13
N LEU A 146 9.15 0.93 25.22
CA LEU A 146 8.65 -0.40 25.57
C LEU A 146 9.23 -0.85 26.91
N ASN A 147 8.39 -0.87 27.95
CA ASN A 147 8.84 -1.01 29.34
C ASN A 147 9.37 -2.41 29.69
N LYS A 148 8.93 -3.45 28.96
CA LYS A 148 9.37 -4.83 29.22
C LYS A 148 10.72 -5.16 28.59
N LYS A 149 11.44 -4.18 28.04
CA LYS A 149 12.78 -4.35 27.44
C LYS A 149 12.79 -5.37 26.28
N SER A 150 13.97 -5.78 25.86
CA SER A 150 14.22 -6.74 24.79
C SER A 150 14.11 -8.19 25.27
N LEU A 151 13.82 -9.10 24.34
CA LEU A 151 13.57 -10.52 24.60
C LEU A 151 14.78 -11.23 25.24
N ASP A 152 16.01 -10.84 24.91
CA ASP A 152 17.25 -11.39 25.52
C ASP A 152 17.26 -11.28 27.05
N LYS A 153 16.66 -10.22 27.60
CA LYS A 153 16.55 -10.02 29.06
C LYS A 153 15.57 -10.97 29.73
N HIS A 154 14.73 -11.65 28.96
CA HIS A 154 13.80 -12.68 29.45
C HIS A 154 14.28 -14.10 29.17
N LEU A 155 15.40 -14.25 28.46
CA LEU A 155 16.03 -15.53 28.14
C LEU A 155 17.16 -15.91 29.11
N SER A 156 17.73 -14.93 29.84
CA SER A 156 19.00 -15.06 30.58
C SER A 156 18.88 -15.21 32.10
N ASP A 157 17.68 -15.19 32.68
CA ASP A 157 17.47 -15.35 34.13
C ASP A 157 17.32 -16.85 34.49
N GLU A 158 17.88 -17.31 35.62
CA GLU A 158 18.12 -18.72 36.01
C GLU A 158 16.84 -19.61 36.15
N SER A 159 15.66 -19.06 35.84
CA SER A 159 14.38 -19.78 35.78
C SER A 159 13.54 -19.47 34.53
N CYS A 160 14.10 -18.75 33.54
CA CYS A 160 13.48 -18.30 32.28
C CYS A 160 11.96 -18.03 32.35
N GLY A 161 11.48 -17.33 33.38
CA GLY A 161 10.09 -17.28 33.90
C GLY A 161 8.93 -17.01 32.91
N LEU A 162 9.20 -16.90 31.61
CA LEU A 162 8.23 -17.01 30.53
C LEU A 162 7.61 -18.41 30.47
N LYS A 163 6.35 -18.49 30.92
CA LYS A 163 5.46 -19.63 30.70
C LYS A 163 5.34 -19.96 29.21
N TRP A 164 5.11 -21.24 28.89
CA TRP A 164 5.00 -21.73 27.52
C TRP A 164 4.05 -20.89 26.63
N ASN A 165 2.83 -20.61 27.12
CA ASN A 165 1.86 -19.80 26.38
C ASN A 165 2.45 -18.45 25.94
N MET A 166 3.21 -17.79 26.82
CA MET A 166 3.85 -16.52 26.48
C MET A 166 4.90 -16.67 25.38
N ARG A 167 5.75 -17.71 25.47
CA ARG A 167 6.74 -18.01 24.41
C ARG A 167 6.03 -18.27 23.07
N TYR A 168 4.95 -19.04 23.10
CA TYR A 168 4.17 -19.34 21.91
C TYR A 168 3.55 -18.08 21.27
N GLN A 169 2.98 -17.16 22.07
CA GLN A 169 2.48 -15.89 21.55
C GLN A 169 3.61 -14.98 21.03
N ILE A 170 4.78 -14.99 21.67
CA ILE A 170 5.96 -14.25 21.20
C ILE A 170 6.38 -14.78 19.83
N ILE A 171 6.53 -16.09 19.66
CA ILE A 171 6.89 -16.71 18.38
C ILE A 171 5.87 -16.31 17.29
N ARG A 172 4.58 -16.42 17.57
CA ARG A 172 3.51 -16.02 16.63
C ARG A 172 3.57 -14.55 16.28
N GLY A 173 3.81 -13.68 17.26
CA GLY A 173 3.91 -12.23 17.04
C GLY A 173 5.10 -11.85 16.18
N ILE A 174 6.28 -12.43 16.42
CA ILE A 174 7.47 -12.23 15.57
C ILE A 174 7.18 -12.69 14.14
N CYS A 175 6.57 -13.87 13.96
CA CYS A 175 6.20 -14.37 12.63
C CYS A 175 5.20 -13.44 11.91
N SER A 176 4.24 -12.87 12.65
CA SER A 176 3.26 -11.91 12.11
C SER A 176 3.94 -10.62 11.64
N GLY A 177 4.85 -10.06 12.44
CA GLY A 177 5.62 -8.89 12.05
C GLY A 177 6.51 -9.16 10.84
N LEU A 178 7.18 -10.31 10.81
CA LEU A 178 8.06 -10.67 9.72
C LEU A 178 7.32 -10.92 8.41
N HIS A 179 6.14 -11.54 8.46
CA HIS A 179 5.27 -11.69 7.29
C HIS A 179 4.86 -10.33 6.69
N TYR A 180 4.45 -9.39 7.54
CA TYR A 180 4.13 -8.02 7.12
C TYR A 180 5.33 -7.37 6.40
N LEU A 181 6.52 -7.44 7.00
CA LEU A 181 7.74 -6.90 6.40
C LEU A 181 8.06 -7.52 5.03
N HIS A 182 8.01 -8.85 4.94
CA HIS A 182 8.41 -9.58 3.73
C HIS A 182 7.40 -9.43 2.59
N THR A 183 6.11 -9.46 2.90
CA THR A 183 5.04 -9.56 1.90
C THR A 183 4.46 -8.20 1.54
N GLU A 184 4.17 -7.35 2.52
CA GLU A 184 3.51 -6.06 2.28
C GLU A 184 4.53 -4.94 2.05
N CYS A 185 5.66 -4.97 2.76
CA CYS A 185 6.67 -3.90 2.69
C CYS A 185 7.87 -4.25 1.80
N HIS A 186 8.07 -5.52 1.46
CA HIS A 186 9.26 -6.04 0.77
C HIS A 186 10.59 -5.64 1.47
N ILE A 187 10.59 -5.61 2.80
CA ILE A 187 11.75 -5.28 3.62
C ILE A 187 12.35 -6.57 4.19
N VAL A 188 13.66 -6.75 4.05
CA VAL A 188 14.43 -7.80 4.74
C VAL A 188 15.18 -7.15 5.90
N HIS A 189 15.05 -7.71 7.10
CA HIS A 189 15.52 -7.11 8.35
C HIS A 189 17.05 -7.21 8.53
N LEU A 190 17.61 -8.41 8.26
CA LEU A 190 19.03 -8.79 8.29
C LEU A 190 19.75 -8.81 9.64
N ASP A 191 19.20 -8.16 10.68
CA ASP A 191 19.72 -8.26 12.05
C ASP A 191 18.65 -8.73 13.05
N LEU A 192 17.88 -9.76 12.71
CA LEU A 192 16.84 -10.30 13.60
C LEU A 192 17.50 -11.14 14.71
N LYS A 193 17.30 -10.74 15.98
CA LYS A 193 17.86 -11.37 17.19
C LYS A 193 17.02 -10.99 18.42
N PRO A 194 17.12 -11.70 19.56
CA PRO A 194 16.33 -11.39 20.76
C PRO A 194 16.49 -9.95 21.27
N GLU A 195 17.68 -9.36 21.13
CA GLU A 195 17.95 -7.95 21.50
C GLU A 195 17.11 -6.95 20.69
N ASN A 196 16.74 -7.34 19.46
CA ASN A 196 15.94 -6.54 18.52
C ASN A 196 14.44 -6.91 18.55
N ILE A 197 14.02 -7.79 19.47
CA ILE A 197 12.61 -8.07 19.75
C ILE A 197 12.25 -7.42 21.08
N LEU A 198 11.60 -6.26 21.02
CA LEU A 198 11.15 -5.54 22.21
C LEU A 198 9.76 -6.01 22.65
N LEU A 199 9.48 -5.96 23.95
CA LEU A 199 8.20 -6.38 24.53
C LEU A 199 7.44 -5.18 25.09
N ASP A 200 6.17 -5.06 24.74
CA ASP A 200 5.27 -4.07 25.35
C ASP A 200 4.74 -4.52 26.72
N ASP A 201 3.91 -3.69 27.35
CA ASP A 201 3.35 -3.97 28.68
C ASP A 201 2.49 -5.25 28.72
N GLY A 202 1.93 -5.65 27.58
CA GLY A 202 1.18 -6.90 27.39
C GLY A 202 2.04 -8.09 26.96
N MET A 203 3.38 -7.96 26.98
CA MET A 203 4.33 -8.96 26.49
C MET A 203 4.18 -9.28 24.99
N VAL A 204 3.58 -8.38 24.22
CA VAL A 204 3.49 -8.51 22.76
C VAL A 204 4.83 -8.14 22.14
N PRO A 205 5.40 -8.99 21.26
CA PRO A 205 6.69 -8.70 20.64
C PRO A 205 6.58 -7.67 19.53
N LYS A 206 7.55 -6.77 19.46
CA LYS A 206 7.73 -5.75 18.44
C LYS A 206 9.14 -5.83 17.88
N ILE A 207 9.25 -6.08 16.58
CA ILE A 207 10.54 -6.10 15.87
C ILE A 207 11.05 -4.65 15.78
N ALA A 208 12.30 -4.45 16.16
CA ALA A 208 12.99 -3.17 16.22
C ALA A 208 14.37 -3.24 15.54
N ASP A 209 14.98 -2.06 15.37
CA ASP A 209 16.31 -1.85 14.80
C ASP A 209 16.48 -2.20 13.32
N PHE A 210 16.01 -1.28 12.47
CA PHE A 210 16.02 -1.41 11.00
C PHE A 210 17.29 -0.86 10.33
N GLY A 211 18.34 -0.54 11.10
CA GLY A 211 19.56 0.08 10.57
C GLY A 211 20.32 -0.80 9.55
N MET A 212 20.06 -2.11 9.55
CA MET A 212 20.62 -3.07 8.59
C MET A 212 19.63 -3.50 7.50
N SER A 213 18.38 -3.06 7.59
CA SER A 213 17.32 -3.51 6.69
C SER A 213 17.55 -3.07 5.25
N ARG A 214 16.99 -3.85 4.32
CA ARG A 214 17.08 -3.58 2.88
C ARG A 214 15.71 -3.70 2.24
N LEU A 215 15.35 -2.72 1.41
CA LEU A 215 14.17 -2.80 0.56
C LEU A 215 14.51 -3.62 -0.68
N PHE A 216 13.70 -4.64 -0.95
CA PHE A 216 13.79 -5.44 -2.17
C PHE A 216 12.87 -4.81 -3.22
N GLY A 217 13.36 -4.68 -4.46
CA GLY A 217 12.46 -4.36 -5.56
C GLY A 217 11.41 -5.47 -5.73
N GLN A 218 10.22 -5.14 -6.23
CA GLN A 218 9.10 -6.10 -6.39
C GLN A 218 9.46 -7.37 -7.21
N GLN A 219 10.54 -7.34 -7.99
CA GLN A 219 11.05 -8.47 -8.78
C GLN A 219 12.36 -9.09 -8.26
N GLN A 220 12.91 -8.59 -7.16
CA GLN A 220 14.16 -9.09 -6.58
C GLN A 220 13.88 -10.16 -5.54
N SER A 221 14.42 -11.37 -5.74
CA SER A 221 14.34 -12.46 -4.77
C SER A 221 15.59 -12.61 -3.90
N ARG A 222 16.70 -11.99 -4.31
CA ARG A 222 17.99 -11.96 -3.61
C ARG A 222 18.81 -10.74 -3.99
N ILE A 223 19.69 -10.31 -3.08
CA ILE A 223 20.72 -9.30 -3.33
C ILE A 223 22.08 -9.89 -2.89
N ILE A 224 23.14 -9.55 -3.60
CA ILE A 224 24.53 -9.82 -3.17
C ILE A 224 25.07 -8.53 -2.57
N THR A 225 25.53 -8.58 -1.33
CA THR A 225 26.14 -7.44 -0.63
C THR A 225 27.61 -7.73 -0.30
N GLU A 226 28.46 -6.74 -0.55
CA GLU A 226 29.87 -6.78 -0.13
C GLU A 226 30.02 -6.56 1.38
N SER A 227 29.07 -5.85 2.00
CA SER A 227 29.02 -5.63 3.45
C SER A 227 28.31 -6.80 4.13
N ARG A 228 29.05 -7.57 4.93
CA ARG A 228 28.58 -8.73 5.72
C ARG A 228 28.10 -8.32 7.12
N GLY A 229 27.23 -7.33 7.21
CA GLY A 229 26.71 -6.87 8.49
C GLY A 229 25.60 -7.76 9.04
N GLY A 230 25.60 -7.99 10.36
CA GLY A 230 24.64 -8.80 11.09
C GLY A 230 25.25 -9.41 12.35
N THR A 231 24.44 -10.05 13.18
CA THR A 231 24.90 -10.63 14.45
C THR A 231 25.29 -12.11 14.30
N ARG A 232 26.56 -12.43 14.56
CA ARG A 232 27.07 -13.81 14.53
C ARG A 232 26.25 -14.73 15.44
N GLY A 233 25.92 -15.91 14.94
CA GLY A 233 25.03 -16.88 15.60
C GLY A 233 23.58 -16.81 15.11
N TYR A 234 23.12 -15.67 14.58
CA TYR A 234 21.79 -15.56 13.95
C TYR A 234 21.88 -15.42 12.42
N MET A 235 23.06 -15.08 11.89
CA MET A 235 23.25 -14.92 10.45
C MET A 235 23.17 -16.25 9.69
N ALA A 236 22.43 -16.23 8.58
CA ALA A 236 22.32 -17.35 7.67
C ALA A 236 23.68 -17.71 7.01
N PRO A 237 23.96 -19.00 6.74
CA PRO A 237 25.25 -19.44 6.22
C PRO A 237 25.58 -18.84 4.84
N GLU A 238 24.58 -18.65 3.97
CA GLU A 238 24.74 -18.01 2.66
C GLU A 238 24.98 -16.49 2.75
N HIS A 239 24.56 -15.87 3.84
CA HIS A 239 24.91 -14.47 4.08
C HIS A 239 26.39 -14.36 4.48
N LEU A 240 26.85 -15.24 5.36
CA LEU A 240 28.24 -15.25 5.84
C LEU A 240 29.25 -15.63 4.75
N THR A 241 28.93 -16.61 3.92
CA THR A 241 29.89 -17.21 2.97
C THR A 241 30.04 -16.36 1.72
N ASN A 242 28.91 -15.94 1.14
CA ASN A 242 28.83 -15.38 -0.21
C ASN A 242 28.02 -14.07 -0.28
N GLY A 243 27.61 -13.51 0.87
CA GLY A 243 26.93 -12.22 0.92
C GLY A 243 25.50 -12.25 0.35
N PHE A 244 24.91 -13.43 0.18
CA PHE A 244 23.55 -13.55 -0.32
C PHE A 244 22.55 -13.21 0.77
N ILE A 245 21.74 -12.19 0.52
CA ILE A 245 20.64 -11.79 1.38
C ILE A 245 19.30 -12.03 0.67
N SER A 246 18.32 -12.52 1.43
CA SER A 246 16.94 -12.71 0.98
C SER A 246 16.00 -12.73 2.18
N THR A 247 14.68 -12.75 1.95
CA THR A 247 13.70 -12.99 3.03
C THR A 247 14.01 -14.28 3.80
N LYS A 248 14.61 -15.29 3.15
CA LYS A 248 15.03 -16.55 3.79
C LYS A 248 16.20 -16.40 4.77
N SER A 249 16.95 -15.30 4.70
CA SER A 249 18.02 -14.98 5.65
C SER A 249 17.42 -14.56 7.00
N ASP A 250 16.31 -13.82 7.00
CA ASP A 250 15.56 -13.52 8.22
C ASP A 250 14.87 -14.77 8.77
N ILE A 251 14.37 -15.66 7.90
CA ILE A 251 13.77 -16.95 8.34
C ILE A 251 14.80 -17.80 9.10
N PHE A 252 16.05 -17.84 8.65
CA PHE A 252 17.11 -18.53 9.38
C PHE A 252 17.29 -17.93 10.79
N SER A 253 17.37 -16.59 10.86
CA SER A 253 17.51 -15.86 12.13
C SER A 253 16.33 -16.14 13.08
N LEU A 254 15.10 -16.17 12.54
CA LEU A 254 13.88 -16.56 13.27
C LEU A 254 13.98 -18.00 13.79
N GLY A 255 14.53 -18.93 13.00
CA GLY A 255 14.74 -20.31 13.41
C GLY A 255 15.62 -20.44 14.65
N ILE A 256 16.73 -19.69 14.68
CA ILE A 256 17.62 -19.64 15.86
C ILE A 256 16.88 -19.07 17.08
N ILE A 257 16.12 -17.99 16.91
CA ILE A 257 15.33 -17.40 18.01
C ILE A 257 14.30 -18.39 18.55
N ILE A 258 13.63 -19.15 17.68
CA ILE A 258 12.66 -20.18 18.09
C ILE A 258 13.37 -21.29 18.87
N ILE A 259 14.51 -21.77 18.39
CA ILE A 259 15.29 -22.82 19.08
C ILE A 259 15.72 -22.33 20.46
N GLU A 260 16.26 -21.12 20.56
CA GLU A 260 16.68 -20.51 21.82
C GLU A 260 15.51 -20.29 22.79
N LEU A 261 14.35 -19.83 22.29
CA LEU A 261 13.13 -19.75 23.07
C LEU A 261 12.66 -21.10 23.59
N MET A 262 12.99 -22.20 22.92
CA MET A 262 12.55 -23.52 23.29
C MET A 262 13.53 -24.26 24.20
N THR A 263 14.83 -24.05 24.02
CA THR A 263 15.85 -24.84 24.72
C THR A 263 16.66 -24.01 25.71
N GLY A 264 16.60 -22.68 25.63
CA GLY A 264 17.52 -21.78 26.33
C GLY A 264 18.93 -21.75 25.72
N SER A 265 19.17 -22.45 24.62
CA SER A 265 20.44 -22.47 23.88
C SER A 265 20.21 -22.25 22.39
N ARG A 266 21.19 -21.66 21.72
CA ARG A 266 21.22 -21.51 20.26
C ARG A 266 21.71 -22.78 19.56
N ASP A 267 22.13 -23.79 20.31
CA ASP A 267 22.66 -25.04 19.76
C ASP A 267 21.55 -25.87 19.10
N TYR A 268 21.86 -26.40 17.93
CA TYR A 268 21.01 -27.34 17.21
C TYR A 268 21.86 -28.44 16.56
N PRO A 269 21.31 -29.65 16.39
CA PRO A 269 22.06 -30.78 15.85
C PRO A 269 22.49 -30.56 14.38
N PRO A 270 23.51 -31.29 13.89
CA PRO A 270 23.81 -31.36 12.47
C PRO A 270 22.60 -31.85 11.65
N SER A 271 22.50 -31.41 10.39
CA SER A 271 21.38 -31.69 9.48
C SER A 271 21.30 -33.16 9.04
N SER A 272 20.98 -34.05 9.97
CA SER A 272 20.66 -35.46 9.74
C SER A 272 19.33 -35.80 10.42
N GLU A 273 18.52 -36.60 9.75
CA GLU A 273 17.16 -36.95 10.18
C GLU A 273 17.15 -37.57 11.59
N ALA A 274 18.01 -38.55 11.85
CA ALA A 274 18.13 -39.20 13.16
C ALA A 274 18.54 -38.23 14.29
N SER A 275 19.40 -37.25 14.01
CA SER A 275 19.80 -36.26 15.03
C SER A 275 18.69 -35.26 15.32
N PHE A 276 17.92 -34.88 14.29
CA PHE A 276 16.75 -34.01 14.44
C PHE A 276 15.65 -34.69 15.24
N GLU A 277 15.31 -35.95 14.92
CA GLU A 277 14.30 -36.72 15.67
C GLU A 277 14.65 -36.84 17.16
N ARG A 278 15.91 -37.19 17.47
CA ARG A 278 16.38 -37.28 18.86
C ARG A 278 16.30 -35.95 19.58
N PHE A 279 16.68 -34.86 18.92
CA PHE A 279 16.61 -33.51 19.50
C PHE A 279 15.17 -33.07 19.75
N ILE A 280 14.27 -33.26 18.78
CA ILE A 280 12.83 -32.96 18.92
C ILE A 280 12.25 -33.73 20.11
N LYS A 281 12.53 -35.03 20.21
CA LYS A 281 12.05 -35.87 21.31
C LYS A 281 12.50 -35.34 22.67
N ASN A 282 13.80 -35.03 22.82
CA ASN A 282 14.35 -34.49 24.06
C ASN A 282 13.70 -33.15 24.46
N VAL A 283 13.53 -32.22 23.51
CA VAL A 283 12.90 -30.91 23.77
C VAL A 283 11.44 -31.09 24.20
N VAL A 284 10.69 -31.93 23.50
CA VAL A 284 9.28 -32.20 23.81
C VAL A 284 9.12 -32.87 25.18
N GLU A 285 9.96 -33.85 25.52
CA GLU A 285 9.93 -34.52 26.83
C GLU A 285 10.27 -33.54 27.97
N ASN A 286 11.29 -32.70 27.80
CA ASN A 286 11.65 -31.67 28.79
C ASN A 286 10.49 -30.70 29.05
N TRP A 287 9.84 -30.22 27.99
CA TRP A 287 8.68 -29.34 28.14
C TRP A 287 7.48 -30.05 28.73
N ARG A 288 7.20 -31.31 28.35
CA ARG A 288 6.11 -32.09 28.95
C ARG A 288 6.27 -32.20 30.45
N ASN A 289 7.46 -32.57 30.93
CA ASN A 289 7.77 -32.68 32.36
C ASN A 289 7.62 -31.35 33.11
N ASN A 290 7.91 -30.22 32.46
CA ASN A 290 7.74 -28.89 33.04
C ASN A 290 6.28 -28.42 33.03
N LEU A 291 5.52 -28.72 31.98
CA LEU A 291 4.11 -28.39 31.84
C LEU A 291 3.23 -29.20 32.79
N GLU A 292 3.58 -30.45 33.08
CA GLU A 292 2.89 -31.29 34.05
C GLU A 292 2.90 -30.72 35.47
N LYS A 293 3.93 -29.93 35.81
CA LYS A 293 4.10 -29.30 37.13
C LYS A 293 3.34 -27.97 37.27
N ALA A 294 2.76 -27.42 36.19
CA ALA A 294 2.13 -26.11 36.18
C ALA A 294 0.58 -26.20 36.28
N PRO A 295 -0.10 -25.22 36.92
CA PRO A 295 -1.57 -25.16 36.93
C PRO A 295 -2.13 -24.96 35.52
N LYS A 296 -3.12 -25.79 35.15
CA LYS A 296 -3.56 -25.98 33.76
C LYS A 296 -4.75 -25.09 33.39
N TYR A 297 -4.57 -24.22 32.39
CA TYR A 297 -5.65 -23.52 31.67
C TYR A 297 -5.89 -24.09 30.25
N ILE A 298 -4.92 -24.85 29.73
CA ILE A 298 -4.95 -25.48 28.40
C ILE A 298 -4.63 -26.98 28.59
N PRO A 299 -5.27 -27.91 27.85
CA PRO A 299 -4.91 -29.32 27.89
C PRO A 299 -3.43 -29.56 27.54
N LEU A 300 -2.75 -30.39 28.33
CA LEU A 300 -1.33 -30.74 28.19
C LEU A 300 -0.97 -31.28 26.79
N GLU A 301 -1.91 -31.99 26.16
CA GLU A 301 -1.73 -32.52 24.80
C GLU A 301 -1.62 -31.42 23.74
N ILE A 302 -2.36 -30.33 23.91
CA ILE A 302 -2.33 -29.19 22.99
C ILE A 302 -1.01 -28.45 23.16
N GLU A 303 -0.60 -28.16 24.40
CA GLU A 303 0.68 -27.52 24.66
C GLU A 303 1.85 -28.38 24.16
N SER A 304 1.80 -29.70 24.36
CA SER A 304 2.80 -30.64 23.82
C SER A 304 2.87 -30.60 22.28
N ARG A 305 1.72 -30.49 21.59
CA ARG A 305 1.68 -30.35 20.13
C ARG A 305 2.22 -29.00 19.66
N GLN A 306 1.93 -27.93 20.39
CA GLN A 306 2.47 -26.60 20.11
C GLN A 306 3.99 -26.61 20.25
N VAL A 307 4.52 -27.20 21.33
CA VAL A 307 5.97 -27.39 21.55
C VAL A 307 6.57 -28.13 20.38
N ASN A 308 6.05 -29.33 20.04
CA ASN A 308 6.57 -30.12 18.92
C ASN A 308 6.59 -29.31 17.61
N THR A 309 5.49 -28.61 17.31
CA THR A 309 5.38 -27.82 16.08
C THR A 309 6.38 -26.66 16.05
N CYS A 310 6.57 -25.95 17.16
CA CYS A 310 7.55 -24.87 17.24
C CYS A 310 8.97 -25.37 17.00
N ILE A 311 9.37 -26.51 17.59
CA ILE A 311 10.75 -26.99 17.42
C ILE A 311 11.00 -27.51 15.99
N VAL A 312 10.00 -28.17 15.39
CA VAL A 312 10.05 -28.59 13.98
C VAL A 312 10.17 -27.38 13.06
N ILE A 313 9.39 -26.32 13.31
CA ILE A 313 9.51 -25.05 12.59
C ILE A 313 10.93 -24.48 12.74
N GLY A 314 11.45 -24.39 13.96
CA GLY A 314 12.80 -23.88 14.23
C GLY A 314 13.87 -24.61 13.41
N LEU A 315 13.83 -25.94 13.39
CA LEU A 315 14.75 -26.78 12.62
C LEU A 315 14.59 -26.59 11.10
N ASN A 316 13.37 -26.49 10.59
CA ASN A 316 13.12 -26.23 9.17
C ASN A 316 13.60 -24.84 8.74
N CYS A 317 13.54 -23.86 9.64
CA CYS A 317 14.02 -22.50 9.41
C CYS A 317 15.55 -22.42 9.28
N VAL A 318 16.30 -23.26 10.00
CA VAL A 318 17.78 -23.27 9.98
C VAL A 318 18.38 -24.19 8.90
N HIS A 319 17.57 -24.66 7.94
CA HIS A 319 18.05 -25.49 6.85
C HIS A 319 19.18 -24.78 6.06
N SER A 320 20.24 -25.50 5.68
CA SER A 320 21.40 -24.96 4.97
C SER A 320 21.03 -24.33 3.62
N ASP A 321 20.24 -25.05 2.81
CA ASP A 321 19.61 -24.54 1.58
C ASP A 321 18.44 -23.55 1.89
N PRO A 322 18.54 -22.26 1.51
CA PRO A 322 17.49 -21.28 1.73
C PRO A 322 16.16 -21.60 1.04
N LYS A 323 16.18 -22.37 -0.06
CA LYS A 323 14.95 -22.72 -0.80
C LYS A 323 14.05 -23.64 0.01
N LYS A 324 14.63 -24.50 0.84
CA LYS A 324 13.91 -25.47 1.70
C LYS A 324 13.36 -24.85 2.98
N ARG A 325 13.81 -23.64 3.35
CA ARG A 325 13.25 -22.91 4.51
C ARG A 325 11.80 -22.48 4.20
N PRO A 326 10.87 -22.57 5.15
CA PRO A 326 9.50 -22.08 4.96
C PRO A 326 9.46 -20.55 4.80
N SER A 327 8.36 -20.00 4.29
CA SER A 327 8.10 -18.56 4.37
C SER A 327 7.48 -18.18 5.73
N ALA A 328 7.50 -16.90 6.10
CA ALA A 328 6.84 -16.42 7.33
C ALA A 328 5.33 -16.74 7.32
N LEU A 329 4.68 -16.74 6.15
CA LEU A 329 3.29 -17.13 5.99
C LEU A 329 3.07 -18.62 6.27
N ASP A 330 3.92 -19.50 5.71
CA ASP A 330 3.83 -20.95 5.95
C ASP A 330 3.96 -21.25 7.44
N ILE A 331 4.91 -20.59 8.12
CA ILE A 331 5.12 -20.72 9.57
C ILE A 331 3.86 -20.29 10.33
N LEU A 332 3.25 -19.15 9.99
CA LEU A 332 2.02 -18.68 10.63
C LEU A 332 0.86 -19.67 10.43
N GLN A 333 0.72 -20.25 9.24
CA GLN A 333 -0.30 -21.26 8.96
C GLN A 333 -0.09 -22.52 9.80
N MET A 334 1.14 -23.01 9.90
CA MET A 334 1.51 -24.15 10.76
C MET A 334 1.19 -23.89 12.23
N LEU A 335 1.56 -22.71 12.76
CA LEU A 335 1.27 -22.33 14.14
C LEU A 335 -0.24 -22.23 14.37
N ASN A 336 -0.99 -21.59 13.47
CA ASN A 336 -2.44 -21.41 13.61
C ASN A 336 -3.21 -22.74 13.55
N ALA A 337 -2.75 -23.73 12.78
CA ALA A 337 -3.36 -25.06 12.72
C ALA A 337 -3.37 -25.73 14.09
N VAL A 338 -2.27 -25.62 14.85
CA VAL A 338 -2.15 -26.22 16.19
C VAL A 338 -2.89 -25.40 17.24
N GLY A 339 -2.86 -24.07 17.16
CA GLY A 339 -3.57 -23.18 18.08
C GLY A 339 -5.10 -23.26 17.98
N SER A 340 -5.65 -23.74 16.85
CA SER A 340 -7.10 -23.85 16.62
C SER A 340 -7.74 -25.08 17.28
N THR A 341 -6.95 -26.00 17.84
CA THR A 341 -7.45 -27.20 18.56
C THR A 341 -8.20 -26.87 19.85
N ASN A 342 -8.05 -25.67 20.42
CA ASN A 342 -8.85 -25.23 21.58
C ASN A 342 -10.22 -24.63 21.18
N ARG A 343 -10.47 -24.46 19.88
CA ARG A 343 -11.82 -24.18 19.38
C ARG A 343 -12.59 -25.48 19.15
N HIS A 344 -11.94 -26.61 18.94
CA HIS A 344 -12.58 -27.86 18.53
C HIS A 344 -13.51 -28.52 19.56
N ALA A 345 -13.46 -28.19 20.86
CA ALA A 345 -14.43 -28.72 21.83
C ALA A 345 -15.75 -27.92 21.89
N LEU A 346 -15.73 -26.64 21.51
CA LEU A 346 -16.93 -25.81 21.31
C LEU A 346 -17.36 -25.79 19.83
N VAL A 347 -16.43 -26.10 18.92
CA VAL A 347 -16.64 -26.14 17.47
C VAL A 347 -17.11 -27.51 17.01
N THR A 348 -17.03 -28.59 17.78
CA THR A 348 -17.65 -29.87 17.37
C THR A 348 -19.17 -29.80 17.25
N GLU A 349 -19.86 -28.90 17.96
CA GLU A 349 -21.29 -28.59 17.70
C GLU A 349 -21.50 -27.61 16.52
N ILE A 350 -20.45 -26.89 16.09
CA ILE A 350 -20.50 -25.89 15.01
C ILE A 350 -20.05 -26.48 13.66
N ASP A 351 -19.11 -27.43 13.65
CA ASP A 351 -18.62 -28.15 12.47
C ASP A 351 -19.67 -29.14 11.94
N THR A 352 -20.60 -29.62 12.79
CA THR A 352 -21.80 -30.34 12.31
C THR A 352 -22.77 -29.42 11.54
N LEU A 353 -22.57 -28.09 11.58
CA LEU A 353 -23.43 -27.09 10.94
C LEU A 353 -22.69 -26.14 9.97
N GLY A 354 -21.37 -26.31 9.76
CA GLY A 354 -20.62 -25.72 8.65
C GLY A 354 -20.34 -24.21 8.73
N TYR A 355 -19.84 -23.69 9.87
CA TYR A 355 -19.40 -22.29 9.98
C TYR A 355 -18.00 -22.16 10.63
N SER A 356 -17.17 -21.24 10.14
CA SER A 356 -15.87 -20.88 10.73
C SER A 356 -15.71 -19.36 10.83
N VAL A 357 -15.17 -18.91 11.95
CA VAL A 357 -15.02 -17.52 12.38
C VAL A 357 -13.93 -16.77 11.62
N GLY A 358 -14.22 -15.51 11.23
CA GLY A 358 -13.24 -14.48 10.85
C GLY A 358 -12.60 -14.66 9.48
N MET A 359 -13.32 -14.30 8.41
CA MET A 359 -12.80 -14.33 7.03
C MET A 359 -12.88 -12.93 6.42
N THR A 360 -11.83 -12.54 5.69
CA THR A 360 -11.77 -11.23 4.99
C THR A 360 -11.36 -11.37 3.52
N ASN A 361 -11.11 -12.59 3.02
CA ASN A 361 -10.63 -12.79 1.66
C ASN A 361 -11.58 -13.69 0.82
N PRO A 362 -12.14 -13.17 -0.30
CA PRO A 362 -12.91 -13.93 -1.28
C PRO A 362 -12.22 -15.20 -1.80
N ILE A 363 -10.88 -15.20 -1.84
CA ILE A 363 -10.04 -16.33 -2.28
C ILE A 363 -10.21 -17.55 -1.35
N THR A 364 -10.29 -17.32 -0.04
CA THR A 364 -10.46 -18.39 0.96
C THR A 364 -11.86 -18.99 0.92
N MET A 365 -12.88 -18.19 0.59
CA MET A 365 -14.25 -18.64 0.42
C MET A 365 -14.43 -19.52 -0.82
N LEU A 366 -13.78 -19.17 -1.94
CA LEU A 366 -13.79 -19.99 -3.16
C LEU A 366 -13.05 -21.32 -3.00
N ASN A 367 -11.95 -21.34 -2.26
CA ASN A 367 -11.24 -22.59 -1.95
C ASN A 367 -12.12 -23.56 -1.12
N ARG A 368 -13.02 -23.04 -0.27
CA ARG A 368 -14.03 -23.86 0.45
C ARG A 368 -15.16 -24.39 -0.43
N LEU A 369 -15.49 -23.73 -1.55
CA LEU A 369 -16.46 -24.26 -2.52
C LEU A 369 -15.92 -25.51 -3.24
N ASN A 370 -14.60 -25.59 -3.40
CA ASN A 370 -13.92 -26.70 -4.07
C ASN A 370 -13.54 -27.85 -3.12
N SER A 371 -13.56 -27.65 -1.80
CA SER A 371 -13.22 -28.68 -0.81
C SER A 371 -14.36 -29.66 -0.49
N SER A 372 -15.59 -29.43 -1.00
CA SER A 372 -16.69 -30.40 -0.92
C SER A 372 -16.71 -31.31 -2.15
N SER A 373 -15.81 -32.31 -2.15
CA SER A 373 -15.74 -33.58 -2.90
C SER A 373 -16.20 -33.68 -4.37
N LEU A 374 -15.37 -34.39 -5.15
CA LEU A 374 -15.58 -34.96 -6.50
C LEU A 374 -15.47 -33.96 -7.65
N PHE A 375 -14.28 -33.78 -8.24
CA PHE A 375 -14.00 -33.58 -9.68
C PHE A 375 -12.49 -33.31 -9.89
N SER A 376 -11.71 -34.38 -10.07
CA SER A 376 -10.39 -34.28 -10.68
C SER A 376 -10.56 -34.23 -12.20
N PHE A 377 -10.64 -33.02 -12.78
CA PHE A 377 -10.43 -32.88 -14.22
C PHE A 377 -8.93 -32.76 -14.49
N SER A 378 -8.40 -33.77 -15.18
CA SER A 378 -7.09 -33.78 -15.81
C SER A 378 -7.10 -32.76 -16.94
N ALA A 379 -6.77 -31.50 -16.64
CA ALA A 379 -6.45 -30.50 -17.64
C ALA A 379 -4.93 -30.34 -17.65
N LYS A 380 -4.30 -30.53 -18.82
CA LYS A 380 -2.91 -30.13 -19.04
C LYS A 380 -2.84 -28.60 -18.94
N GLY A 381 -2.16 -28.06 -17.93
CA GLY A 381 -1.93 -26.62 -17.75
C GLY A 381 -2.14 -26.11 -16.32
N SER A 382 -1.52 -24.98 -15.98
CA SER A 382 -1.64 -24.35 -14.65
C SER A 382 -2.99 -23.66 -14.51
N LYS A 383 -3.85 -24.11 -13.59
CA LYS A 383 -5.14 -23.44 -13.33
C LYS A 383 -4.92 -22.03 -12.78
N ILE A 384 -5.61 -21.05 -13.36
CA ILE A 384 -5.52 -19.64 -12.93
C ILE A 384 -5.90 -19.47 -11.46
N SER A 385 -6.99 -20.12 -11.01
CA SER A 385 -7.41 -20.18 -9.59
C SER A 385 -7.34 -18.81 -8.90
N ILE A 386 -6.42 -18.62 -7.94
CA ILE A 386 -6.25 -17.40 -7.14
C ILE A 386 -5.91 -16.16 -7.96
N LEU A 387 -5.38 -16.32 -9.18
CA LEU A 387 -4.99 -15.24 -10.08
C LEU A 387 -6.16 -14.76 -10.96
N ALA A 388 -7.34 -15.35 -10.86
CA ALA A 388 -8.48 -15.03 -11.72
C ALA A 388 -8.86 -13.55 -11.68
N LEU A 389 -8.74 -12.91 -10.51
CA LEU A 389 -9.01 -11.48 -10.34
C LEU A 389 -7.92 -10.61 -10.99
N GLU A 390 -6.66 -11.02 -10.91
CA GLU A 390 -5.55 -10.31 -11.58
C GLU A 390 -5.69 -10.38 -13.10
N VAL A 391 -5.97 -11.58 -13.62
CA VAL A 391 -6.20 -11.81 -15.05
C VAL A 391 -7.43 -11.04 -15.54
N ALA A 392 -8.52 -11.01 -14.76
CA ALA A 392 -9.70 -10.19 -15.06
C ALA A 392 -9.34 -8.71 -15.17
N ASN A 393 -8.55 -8.18 -14.22
CA ASN A 393 -8.08 -6.78 -14.28
C ASN A 393 -7.26 -6.51 -15.55
N THR A 394 -6.39 -7.43 -15.96
CA THR A 394 -5.62 -7.28 -17.21
C THR A 394 -6.52 -7.28 -18.45
N ILE A 395 -7.60 -8.08 -18.47
CA ILE A 395 -8.61 -8.06 -19.55
C ILE A 395 -9.37 -6.71 -19.57
N VAL A 396 -9.66 -6.13 -18.40
CA VAL A 396 -10.29 -4.79 -18.32
C VAL A 396 -9.36 -3.72 -18.91
N LYS A 397 -8.04 -3.82 -18.67
CA LYS A 397 -7.05 -2.89 -19.24
C LYS A 397 -7.04 -2.94 -20.76
N SER A 398 -7.06 -4.13 -21.36
CA SER A 398 -7.13 -4.26 -22.82
C SER A 398 -8.46 -3.77 -23.39
N SER A 399 -9.59 -4.07 -22.75
CA SER A 399 -10.91 -3.56 -23.15
C SER A 399 -10.96 -2.03 -23.11
N SER A 400 -10.36 -1.42 -22.09
CA SER A 400 -10.25 0.04 -21.96
C SER A 400 -9.39 0.65 -23.07
N LEU A 401 -8.23 0.04 -23.37
CA LEU A 401 -7.40 0.45 -24.50
C LEU A 401 -8.14 0.35 -25.84
N MET A 402 -8.89 -0.74 -26.07
CA MET A 402 -9.70 -0.90 -27.28
C MET A 402 -10.78 0.18 -27.40
N LYS A 403 -11.41 0.59 -26.29
CA LYS A 403 -12.37 1.70 -26.28
C LYS A 403 -11.71 3.04 -26.60
N ILE A 404 -10.54 3.32 -26.04
CA ILE A 404 -9.76 4.54 -26.33
C ILE A 404 -9.38 4.58 -27.83
N LEU A 405 -8.95 3.45 -28.38
CA LEU A 405 -8.52 3.32 -29.78
C LEU A 405 -9.67 3.21 -30.78
N SER A 406 -10.92 3.17 -30.32
CA SER A 406 -12.07 3.11 -31.22
C SER A 406 -12.14 4.35 -32.11
N LYS A 407 -12.71 4.20 -33.31
CA LYS A 407 -12.80 5.29 -34.29
C LYS A 407 -13.49 6.54 -33.70
N GLN A 408 -14.60 6.34 -33.00
CA GLN A 408 -15.37 7.42 -32.38
C GLN A 408 -14.57 8.14 -31.27
N SER A 409 -13.89 7.39 -30.40
CA SER A 409 -13.06 7.97 -29.33
C SER A 409 -11.87 8.74 -29.90
N MET A 410 -11.20 8.20 -30.92
CA MET A 410 -10.07 8.87 -31.56
C MET A 410 -10.49 10.12 -32.34
N GLU A 411 -11.67 10.14 -32.94
CA GLU A 411 -12.26 11.33 -33.56
C GLU A 411 -12.59 12.39 -32.51
N HIS A 412 -13.25 12.02 -31.40
CA HIS A 412 -13.53 12.92 -30.30
C HIS A 412 -12.24 13.52 -29.69
N LEU A 413 -11.22 12.69 -29.50
CA LEU A 413 -9.92 13.11 -28.97
C LEU A 413 -9.25 14.12 -29.90
N LYS A 414 -9.11 13.79 -31.19
CA LYS A 414 -8.39 14.63 -32.17
C LYS A 414 -9.13 15.91 -32.54
N GLU A 415 -10.44 15.84 -32.77
CA GLU A 415 -11.23 16.96 -33.28
C GLU A 415 -11.87 17.79 -32.15
N GLY A 416 -12.13 17.19 -30.99
CA GLY A 416 -12.71 17.86 -29.82
C GLY A 416 -11.65 18.24 -28.78
N VAL A 417 -11.11 17.24 -28.08
CA VAL A 417 -10.26 17.44 -26.89
C VAL A 417 -8.98 18.21 -27.23
N LEU A 418 -8.23 17.78 -28.25
CA LEU A 418 -6.96 18.41 -28.60
C LEU A 418 -7.10 19.84 -29.12
N ARG A 419 -8.31 20.23 -29.55
CA ARG A 419 -8.62 21.60 -29.98
C ARG A 419 -9.26 22.45 -28.88
N SER A 420 -9.57 21.85 -27.73
CA SER A 420 -10.18 22.55 -26.61
C SER A 420 -9.25 23.63 -26.05
N GLU A 421 -9.84 24.74 -25.62
CA GLU A 421 -9.09 25.88 -25.07
C GLU A 421 -8.29 25.48 -23.83
N GLY A 422 -8.84 24.61 -22.97
CA GLY A 422 -8.16 24.13 -21.77
C GLY A 422 -6.88 23.36 -22.09
N VAL A 423 -6.92 22.42 -23.04
CA VAL A 423 -5.73 21.66 -23.45
C VAL A 423 -4.69 22.57 -24.10
N ARG A 424 -5.12 23.47 -24.99
CA ARG A 424 -4.21 24.39 -25.69
C ARG A 424 -3.52 25.37 -24.76
N ARG A 425 -4.26 25.95 -23.82
CA ARG A 425 -3.72 26.95 -22.88
C ARG A 425 -2.87 26.34 -21.79
N LEU A 426 -3.27 25.18 -21.24
CA LEU A 426 -2.58 24.57 -20.11
C LEU A 426 -1.40 23.69 -20.54
N ILE A 427 -1.47 23.03 -21.70
CA ILE A 427 -0.47 22.04 -22.11
C ILE A 427 0.39 22.59 -23.26
N SER A 428 -0.13 22.69 -24.48
CA SER A 428 0.60 23.22 -25.64
C SER A 428 -0.34 23.70 -26.72
N GLU A 429 0.02 24.80 -27.41
CA GLU A 429 -0.69 25.24 -28.62
C GLU A 429 -0.31 24.43 -29.87
N ASP A 430 0.79 23.68 -29.81
CA ASP A 430 1.26 22.83 -30.91
C ASP A 430 0.49 21.50 -30.93
N HIS A 431 -0.39 21.36 -31.93
CA HIS A 431 -1.20 20.16 -32.13
C HIS A 431 -0.34 18.89 -32.29
N ASN A 432 0.82 18.98 -32.95
CA ASN A 432 1.69 17.82 -33.16
C ASN A 432 2.30 17.34 -31.83
N GLN A 433 2.72 18.27 -30.96
CA GLN A 433 3.19 17.93 -29.61
C GLN A 433 2.09 17.25 -28.78
N LEU A 434 0.85 17.74 -28.87
CA LEU A 434 -0.29 17.13 -28.17
C LEU A 434 -0.56 15.71 -28.65
N VAL A 435 -0.52 15.47 -29.97
CA VAL A 435 -0.70 14.14 -30.55
C VAL A 435 0.43 13.19 -30.12
N VAL A 436 1.69 13.66 -30.09
CA VAL A 436 2.84 12.88 -29.59
C VAL A 436 2.68 12.51 -28.12
N LEU A 437 2.18 13.42 -27.28
CA LEU A 437 1.91 13.14 -25.87
C LEU A 437 0.81 12.08 -25.69
N VAL A 438 -0.28 12.20 -26.43
CA VAL A 438 -1.37 11.20 -26.44
C VAL A 438 -0.86 9.83 -26.88
N GLU A 439 -0.08 9.79 -27.97
CA GLU A 439 0.52 8.55 -28.45
C GLU A 439 1.45 7.92 -27.40
N ALA A 440 2.29 8.74 -26.75
CA ALA A 440 3.20 8.29 -25.71
C ALA A 440 2.44 7.70 -24.51
N ASP A 441 1.36 8.33 -24.07
CA ASP A 441 0.50 7.84 -22.98
C ASP A 441 -0.14 6.48 -23.34
N ILE A 442 -0.73 6.38 -24.54
CA ILE A 442 -1.36 5.13 -25.00
C ILE A 442 -0.31 4.02 -25.13
N ARG A 443 0.87 4.32 -25.66
CA ARG A 443 1.98 3.36 -25.74
C ARG A 443 2.52 2.97 -24.36
N GLN A 444 2.48 3.86 -23.37
CA GLN A 444 2.82 3.51 -21.99
C GLN A 444 1.80 2.54 -21.40
N MET A 445 0.50 2.80 -21.57
CA MET A 445 -0.57 1.91 -21.11
C MET A 445 -0.49 0.54 -21.79
N PHE A 446 -0.22 0.51 -23.10
CA PHE A 446 0.01 -0.73 -23.84
C PHE A 446 1.24 -1.50 -23.32
N ARG A 447 2.36 -0.83 -23.01
CA ARG A 447 3.54 -1.48 -22.40
C ARG A 447 3.23 -2.10 -21.04
N GLN A 448 2.41 -1.45 -20.21
CA GLN A 448 1.97 -2.01 -18.93
C GLN A 448 1.14 -3.29 -19.14
N PHE A 449 0.19 -3.27 -20.09
CA PHE A 449 -0.58 -4.45 -20.48
C PHE A 449 0.34 -5.59 -20.96
N CYS A 450 1.27 -5.32 -21.89
CA CYS A 450 2.23 -6.31 -22.37
C CYS A 450 3.10 -6.88 -21.25
N SER A 451 3.51 -6.07 -20.27
CA SER A 451 4.28 -6.52 -19.13
C SER A 451 3.51 -7.52 -18.26
N GLU A 452 2.20 -7.31 -18.07
CA GLU A 452 1.32 -8.26 -17.36
C GLU A 452 1.14 -9.56 -18.14
N VAL A 453 0.95 -9.48 -19.46
CA VAL A 453 0.86 -10.67 -20.33
C VAL A 453 2.16 -11.47 -20.29
N CYS A 454 3.33 -10.82 -20.35
CA CYS A 454 4.63 -11.47 -20.16
C CYS A 454 4.75 -12.14 -18.79
N ARG A 455 4.29 -11.48 -17.73
CA ARG A 455 4.28 -12.04 -16.38
C ARG A 455 3.46 -13.32 -16.33
N PHE A 456 2.24 -13.32 -16.90
CA PHE A 456 1.40 -14.51 -16.96
C PHE A 456 2.01 -15.62 -17.83
N GLY A 457 2.62 -15.27 -18.98
CA GLY A 457 3.32 -16.23 -19.82
C GLY A 457 4.49 -16.92 -19.12
N ASN A 458 5.26 -16.19 -18.32
CA ASN A 458 6.32 -16.76 -17.47
C ASN A 458 5.78 -17.71 -16.36
N MET A 459 4.46 -17.73 -16.12
CA MET A 459 3.80 -18.66 -15.19
C MET A 459 3.19 -19.88 -15.90
N CYS A 460 3.19 -19.92 -17.24
CA CYS A 460 2.77 -21.09 -18.01
C CYS A 460 3.75 -22.25 -17.85
N VAL A 461 3.23 -23.48 -17.93
CA VAL A 461 4.07 -24.69 -17.91
C VAL A 461 4.87 -24.82 -19.21
N ASP A 462 4.28 -24.44 -20.34
CA ASP A 462 4.94 -24.46 -21.63
C ASP A 462 5.94 -23.27 -21.77
N PRO A 463 7.25 -23.55 -21.93
CA PRO A 463 8.27 -22.52 -22.09
C PRO A 463 8.11 -21.65 -23.35
N SER A 464 7.29 -22.05 -24.32
CA SER A 464 6.99 -21.24 -25.51
C SER A 464 6.39 -19.86 -25.17
N TRP A 465 5.75 -19.74 -24.00
CA TRP A 465 5.18 -18.50 -23.47
C TRP A 465 6.15 -17.67 -22.61
N HIS A 466 7.38 -18.15 -22.39
CA HIS A 466 8.35 -17.46 -21.54
C HIS A 466 9.10 -16.39 -22.33
N ASN A 467 9.53 -15.32 -21.64
CA ASN A 467 10.37 -14.26 -22.21
C ASN A 467 9.79 -13.54 -23.45
N MET A 468 8.46 -13.44 -23.55
CA MET A 468 7.75 -12.75 -24.64
C MET A 468 8.08 -11.26 -24.78
N PHE A 469 8.82 -10.66 -23.83
CA PHE A 469 9.23 -9.25 -23.89
C PHE A 469 9.98 -8.93 -25.20
N MET A 470 10.94 -9.78 -25.59
CA MET A 470 11.68 -9.63 -26.84
C MET A 470 10.76 -9.75 -28.06
N TYR A 471 9.75 -10.60 -27.99
CA TYR A 471 8.77 -10.78 -29.06
C TYR A 471 7.89 -9.52 -29.21
N PHE A 472 7.38 -8.97 -28.11
CA PHE A 472 6.55 -7.77 -28.12
C PHE A 472 7.31 -6.51 -28.54
N ASP A 473 8.57 -6.36 -28.13
CA ASP A 473 9.41 -5.24 -28.60
C ASP A 473 9.63 -5.29 -30.13
N CYS A 474 9.82 -6.49 -30.68
CA CYS A 474 9.93 -6.68 -32.13
C CYS A 474 8.64 -6.33 -32.90
N LEU A 475 7.46 -6.33 -32.25
CA LEU A 475 6.20 -5.93 -32.90
C LEU A 475 6.17 -4.45 -33.28
N ALA A 476 7.04 -3.61 -32.70
CA ALA A 476 7.20 -2.21 -33.07
C ALA A 476 7.96 -2.01 -34.41
N GLY A 477 8.67 -3.02 -34.91
CA GLY A 477 9.41 -2.96 -36.18
C GLY A 477 8.72 -3.59 -37.39
N ARG A 478 7.61 -4.33 -37.21
CA ARG A 478 6.94 -5.09 -38.30
C ARG A 478 6.11 -4.20 -39.22
N GLU A 479 5.94 -4.64 -40.48
CA GLU A 479 5.10 -3.96 -41.47
C GLU A 479 3.60 -4.11 -41.18
N MET A 480 2.82 -3.13 -41.63
CA MET A 480 1.37 -3.07 -41.39
C MET A 480 0.59 -4.20 -42.06
N LYS A 481 1.04 -4.66 -43.23
CA LYS A 481 0.43 -5.78 -43.96
C LYS A 481 0.58 -7.09 -43.17
N THR A 482 1.74 -7.31 -42.58
CA THR A 482 2.05 -8.48 -41.75
C THR A 482 1.23 -8.45 -40.46
N LEU A 483 1.08 -7.30 -39.82
CA LEU A 483 0.23 -7.14 -38.64
C LEU A 483 -1.26 -7.39 -38.94
N LYS A 484 -1.75 -6.92 -40.08
CA LYS A 484 -3.13 -7.18 -40.52
C LYS A 484 -3.40 -8.66 -40.82
N GLN A 485 -2.40 -9.39 -41.33
CA GLN A 485 -2.50 -10.84 -41.56
C GLN A 485 -2.52 -11.63 -40.25
N MET A 486 -1.90 -11.12 -39.19
CA MET A 486 -1.93 -11.72 -37.85
C MET A 486 -3.26 -11.47 -37.13
N MET A 487 -4.08 -10.53 -37.60
CA MET A 487 -5.45 -10.34 -37.12
C MET A 487 -6.41 -11.23 -37.91
N ASN A 488 -6.96 -12.25 -37.26
CA ASN A 488 -7.99 -13.13 -37.82
C ASN A 488 -9.36 -12.90 -37.14
N GLU A 489 -10.45 -13.42 -37.72
CA GLU A 489 -11.79 -13.37 -37.11
C GLU A 489 -11.81 -14.02 -35.72
N GLU A 490 -10.92 -14.99 -35.49
CA GLU A 490 -10.72 -15.65 -34.20
C GLU A 490 -10.23 -14.69 -33.10
N SER A 491 -9.41 -13.69 -33.42
CA SER A 491 -8.92 -12.69 -32.46
C SER A 491 -10.07 -11.84 -31.90
N VAL A 492 -11.06 -11.48 -32.74
CA VAL A 492 -12.25 -10.74 -32.31
C VAL A 492 -13.14 -11.61 -31.40
N SER A 493 -13.32 -12.87 -31.78
CA SER A 493 -14.03 -13.87 -30.95
C SER A 493 -13.34 -14.09 -29.60
N ASN A 494 -11.99 -14.09 -29.58
CA ASN A 494 -11.21 -14.21 -28.34
C ASN A 494 -11.40 -13.00 -27.41
N ILE A 495 -11.52 -11.78 -27.94
CA ILE A 495 -11.85 -10.58 -27.15
C ILE A 495 -13.23 -10.71 -26.50
N GLU A 496 -14.25 -11.10 -27.27
CA GLU A 496 -15.61 -11.29 -26.75
C GLU A 496 -15.67 -12.39 -25.68
N TYR A 497 -14.96 -13.50 -25.91
CA TYR A 497 -14.84 -14.59 -24.97
C TYR A 497 -14.17 -14.16 -23.65
N LEU A 498 -13.03 -13.47 -23.72
CA LEU A 498 -12.33 -12.98 -22.53
C LEU A 498 -13.16 -11.93 -21.77
N THR A 499 -13.86 -11.05 -22.49
CA THR A 499 -14.78 -10.06 -21.88
C THR A 499 -15.93 -10.75 -21.15
N LYS A 500 -16.46 -11.85 -21.71
CA LYS A 500 -17.51 -12.64 -21.05
C LYS A 500 -16.99 -13.33 -19.77
N LEU A 501 -15.77 -13.87 -19.79
CA LEU A 501 -15.14 -14.47 -18.61
C LEU A 501 -14.83 -13.44 -17.52
N GLU A 502 -14.37 -12.25 -17.91
CA GLU A 502 -14.14 -11.11 -17.01
C GLU A 502 -15.45 -10.72 -16.29
N LYS A 503 -16.55 -10.56 -17.03
CA LYS A 503 -17.87 -10.25 -16.46
C LYS A 503 -18.31 -11.28 -15.41
N TYR A 504 -18.22 -12.58 -15.72
CA TYR A 504 -18.55 -13.63 -14.74
C TYR A 504 -17.63 -13.63 -13.52
N THR A 505 -16.35 -13.30 -13.71
CA THR A 505 -15.37 -13.21 -12.62
C THR A 505 -15.66 -12.02 -11.70
N SER A 506 -16.14 -10.91 -12.27
CA SER A 506 -16.55 -9.75 -11.50
C SER A 506 -17.86 -9.96 -10.74
N GLU A 507 -18.88 -10.54 -11.38
CA GLU A 507 -20.13 -10.95 -10.71
C GLU A 507 -19.88 -11.94 -9.57
N LEU A 508 -18.92 -12.87 -9.76
CA LEU A 508 -18.48 -13.78 -8.72
C LEU A 508 -17.89 -13.03 -7.52
N ARG A 509 -17.02 -12.04 -7.75
CA ARG A 509 -16.43 -11.21 -6.69
C ARG A 509 -17.52 -10.46 -5.91
N GLY A 510 -18.49 -9.86 -6.59
CA GLY A 510 -19.62 -9.19 -5.95
C GLY A 510 -20.42 -10.14 -5.06
N THR A 511 -20.74 -11.32 -5.58
CA THR A 511 -21.45 -12.38 -4.84
C THR A 511 -20.68 -12.81 -3.58
N LEU A 512 -19.36 -12.95 -3.67
CA LEU A 512 -18.50 -13.33 -2.54
C LEU A 512 -18.43 -12.22 -1.47
N LEU A 513 -18.42 -10.95 -1.86
CA LEU A 513 -18.47 -9.82 -0.92
C LEU A 513 -19.80 -9.76 -0.17
N VAL A 514 -20.91 -10.00 -0.87
CA VAL A 514 -22.25 -10.08 -0.25
C VAL A 514 -22.30 -11.27 0.72
N TRP A 515 -21.78 -12.43 0.31
CA TRP A 515 -21.69 -13.60 1.18
C TRP A 515 -20.87 -13.30 2.46
N ASP A 516 -19.70 -12.69 2.32
CA ASP A 516 -18.86 -12.29 3.47
C ASP A 516 -19.58 -11.33 4.43
N LYS A 517 -20.29 -10.32 3.90
CA LYS A 517 -21.13 -9.42 4.71
C LYS A 517 -22.25 -10.17 5.43
N CYS A 518 -22.96 -11.08 4.75
CA CYS A 518 -24.02 -11.89 5.36
C CYS A 518 -23.49 -12.83 6.45
N GLU A 519 -22.31 -13.42 6.28
CA GLU A 519 -21.70 -14.30 7.28
C GLU A 519 -21.27 -13.51 8.53
N LYS A 520 -20.70 -12.32 8.36
CA LYS A 520 -20.37 -11.41 9.47
C LYS A 520 -21.60 -10.93 10.22
N GLY A 521 -22.69 -10.60 9.51
CA GLY A 521 -23.97 -10.23 10.11
C GLY A 521 -24.58 -11.37 10.93
N LEU A 522 -24.52 -12.60 10.42
CA LEU A 522 -24.97 -13.79 11.15
C LEU A 522 -24.12 -14.03 12.41
N GLN A 523 -22.80 -13.84 12.34
CA GLN A 523 -21.91 -13.96 13.50
C GLN A 523 -22.21 -12.91 14.58
N TYR A 524 -22.51 -11.68 14.18
CA TYR A 524 -22.91 -10.61 15.10
C TYR A 524 -24.21 -10.96 15.84
N GLU A 525 -25.24 -11.45 15.13
CA GLU A 525 -26.53 -11.82 15.73
C GLU A 525 -26.50 -13.08 16.61
N LEU A 526 -25.52 -13.98 16.39
CA LEU A 526 -25.27 -15.11 17.28
C LEU A 526 -24.62 -14.66 18.61
N CYS A 527 -23.89 -13.55 18.59
CA CYS A 527 -23.23 -12.97 19.76
C CYS A 527 -24.09 -11.96 20.54
N SER A 528 -25.22 -11.48 19.98
CA SER A 528 -26.00 -10.34 20.48
C SER A 528 -27.01 -10.64 21.61
N GLY A 529 -27.08 -11.87 22.13
CA GLY A 529 -27.81 -12.17 23.38
C GLY A 529 -29.35 -12.01 23.37
N ARG A 530 -30.00 -11.97 22.19
CA ARG A 530 -31.47 -11.81 22.07
C ARG A 530 -32.28 -13.07 22.46
N SER A 531 -33.58 -12.89 22.71
CA SER A 531 -34.54 -13.95 23.11
C SER A 531 -34.62 -15.11 22.10
N LYS A 532 -34.70 -16.36 22.62
CA LYS A 532 -34.62 -17.63 21.88
C LYS A 532 -35.67 -17.84 20.77
N ARG A 533 -36.80 -17.12 20.78
CA ARG A 533 -37.93 -17.34 19.85
C ARG A 533 -37.80 -16.51 18.57
N ASP A 534 -37.44 -15.24 18.68
CA ASP A 534 -37.23 -14.34 17.52
C ASP A 534 -35.93 -14.66 16.78
N GLN A 535 -34.93 -15.16 17.51
CA GLN A 535 -33.65 -15.59 16.95
C GLN A 535 -33.83 -16.75 15.94
N ARG A 536 -34.76 -17.69 16.16
CA ARG A 536 -34.90 -18.86 15.27
C ARG A 536 -35.39 -18.52 13.86
N ASN A 537 -36.42 -17.70 13.73
CA ASN A 537 -36.98 -17.33 12.42
C ASN A 537 -35.98 -16.50 11.61
N MET A 538 -35.34 -15.52 12.26
CA MET A 538 -34.32 -14.68 11.65
C MET A 538 -33.09 -15.51 11.20
N LEU A 539 -32.59 -16.41 12.07
CA LEU A 539 -31.50 -17.34 11.73
C LEU A 539 -31.87 -18.28 10.57
N GLN A 540 -33.13 -18.72 10.47
CA GLN A 540 -33.57 -19.58 9.38
C GLN A 540 -33.62 -18.84 8.04
N THR A 541 -34.10 -17.60 8.01
CA THR A 541 -34.08 -16.73 6.84
C THR A 541 -32.65 -16.41 6.39
N MET A 542 -31.76 -16.07 7.33
CA MET A 542 -30.34 -15.84 7.06
C MET A 542 -29.64 -17.09 6.50
N ARG A 543 -29.94 -18.28 7.04
CA ARG A 543 -29.42 -19.57 6.52
C ARG A 543 -29.89 -19.86 5.09
N ARG A 544 -31.14 -19.54 4.75
CA ARG A 544 -31.66 -19.70 3.38
C ARG A 544 -30.95 -18.76 2.41
N SER A 545 -30.76 -17.50 2.80
CA SER A 545 -30.01 -16.52 2.01
C SER A 545 -28.55 -16.96 1.76
N LEU A 546 -27.84 -17.42 2.80
CA LEU A 546 -26.47 -17.94 2.67
C LEU A 546 -26.38 -19.17 1.75
N LYS A 547 -27.34 -20.11 1.84
CA LYS A 547 -27.40 -21.26 0.92
C LYS A 547 -27.61 -20.82 -0.54
N HIS A 548 -28.47 -19.83 -0.77
CA HIS A 548 -28.70 -19.26 -2.09
C HIS A 548 -27.41 -18.61 -2.64
N GLN A 549 -26.78 -17.73 -1.87
CA GLN A 549 -25.53 -17.06 -2.25
C GLN A 549 -24.40 -18.06 -2.56
N ARG A 550 -24.28 -19.13 -1.76
CA ARG A 550 -23.31 -20.22 -2.00
C ARG A 550 -23.56 -20.93 -3.33
N SER A 551 -24.82 -21.19 -3.68
CA SER A 551 -25.20 -21.83 -4.95
C SER A 551 -24.90 -20.93 -6.15
N VAL A 552 -25.20 -19.63 -6.04
CA VAL A 552 -24.91 -18.64 -7.07
C VAL A 552 -23.40 -18.51 -7.28
N ALA A 553 -22.62 -18.40 -6.20
CA ALA A 553 -21.15 -18.34 -6.26
C ALA A 553 -20.54 -19.58 -6.92
N LYS A 554 -21.07 -20.78 -6.66
CA LYS A 554 -20.61 -22.02 -7.32
C LYS A 554 -20.89 -22.01 -8.84
N ASN A 555 -22.07 -21.56 -9.25
CA ASN A 555 -22.43 -21.46 -10.68
C ASN A 555 -21.54 -20.45 -11.42
N LEU A 556 -21.36 -19.25 -10.85
CA LEU A 556 -20.49 -18.22 -11.40
C LEU A 556 -19.02 -18.65 -11.41
N GLY A 557 -18.56 -19.33 -10.35
CA GLY A 557 -17.22 -19.92 -10.27
C GLY A 557 -16.89 -20.79 -11.48
N ASN A 558 -17.81 -21.67 -11.87
CA ASN A 558 -17.63 -22.56 -13.03
C ASN A 558 -17.61 -21.84 -14.39
N LYS A 559 -18.24 -20.66 -14.48
CA LYS A 559 -18.31 -19.85 -15.71
C LYS A 559 -17.22 -18.78 -15.80
N SER A 560 -16.52 -18.51 -14.70
CA SER A 560 -15.49 -17.47 -14.58
C SER A 560 -14.11 -17.88 -15.12
N LEU A 561 -13.09 -17.07 -14.88
CA LEU A 561 -11.67 -17.38 -15.13
C LEU A 561 -11.11 -18.46 -14.18
N TRP A 562 -11.79 -18.74 -13.07
CA TRP A 562 -11.30 -19.62 -12.01
C TRP A 562 -10.89 -21.04 -12.46
N PRO A 563 -11.68 -21.75 -13.30
CA PRO A 563 -11.34 -23.10 -13.76
C PRO A 563 -10.46 -23.11 -15.03
N LYS A 564 -10.12 -21.95 -15.58
CA LYS A 564 -9.37 -21.83 -16.84
C LYS A 564 -7.87 -22.07 -16.62
N THR A 565 -7.19 -22.52 -17.67
CA THR A 565 -5.73 -22.70 -17.66
C THR A 565 -5.03 -21.40 -18.06
N MET A 566 -3.84 -21.19 -17.51
CA MET A 566 -3.03 -20.02 -17.83
C MET A 566 -2.64 -20.01 -19.32
N GLU A 567 -2.33 -21.17 -19.89
CA GLU A 567 -1.93 -21.33 -21.28
C GLU A 567 -3.02 -20.89 -22.27
N ASP A 568 -4.29 -21.28 -22.03
CA ASP A 568 -5.43 -20.87 -22.87
C ASP A 568 -5.64 -19.36 -22.82
N ILE A 569 -5.56 -18.77 -21.62
CA ILE A 569 -5.81 -17.34 -21.46
C ILE A 569 -4.64 -16.50 -21.96
N VAL A 570 -3.38 -16.91 -21.73
CA VAL A 570 -2.21 -16.20 -22.26
C VAL A 570 -2.20 -16.20 -23.78
N ALA A 571 -2.54 -17.31 -24.43
CA ALA A 571 -2.66 -17.36 -25.89
C ALA A 571 -3.62 -16.28 -26.42
N LYS A 572 -4.81 -16.20 -25.83
CA LYS A 572 -5.82 -15.19 -26.21
C LYS A 572 -5.41 -13.76 -25.86
N LEU A 573 -4.67 -13.56 -24.77
CA LEU A 573 -4.11 -12.26 -24.43
C LEU A 573 -3.04 -11.81 -25.43
N VAL A 574 -2.25 -12.74 -25.98
CA VAL A 574 -1.28 -12.44 -27.04
C VAL A 574 -1.96 -11.99 -28.32
N ASP A 575 -3.09 -12.61 -28.71
CA ASP A 575 -3.89 -12.13 -29.85
C ASP A 575 -4.35 -10.68 -29.63
N ILE A 576 -4.77 -10.36 -28.41
CA ILE A 576 -5.15 -8.99 -28.02
C ILE A 576 -3.96 -8.03 -28.13
N VAL A 577 -2.74 -8.45 -27.78
CA VAL A 577 -1.52 -7.65 -27.97
C VAL A 577 -1.34 -7.29 -29.44
N HIS A 578 -1.55 -8.23 -30.37
CA HIS A 578 -1.46 -7.96 -31.81
C HIS A 578 -2.52 -6.97 -32.28
N VAL A 579 -3.77 -7.17 -31.89
CA VAL A 579 -4.89 -6.28 -32.22
C VAL A 579 -4.62 -4.87 -31.71
N LEU A 580 -4.24 -4.72 -30.44
CA LEU A 580 -3.93 -3.42 -29.84
C LEU A 580 -2.74 -2.72 -30.54
N ASN A 581 -1.66 -3.43 -30.84
CA ASN A 581 -0.52 -2.85 -31.54
C ASN A 581 -0.91 -2.36 -32.94
N PHE A 582 -1.73 -3.12 -33.67
CA PHE A 582 -2.25 -2.70 -34.97
C PHE A 582 -3.15 -1.46 -34.84
N GLU A 583 -4.05 -1.44 -33.87
CA GLU A 583 -4.97 -0.33 -33.62
C GLU A 583 -4.24 0.97 -33.24
N ILE A 584 -3.21 0.88 -32.37
CA ILE A 584 -2.34 2.00 -32.04
C ILE A 584 -1.66 2.54 -33.30
N ARG A 585 -1.04 1.66 -34.09
CA ARG A 585 -0.41 2.08 -35.34
C ARG A 585 -1.41 2.73 -36.28
N ARG A 586 -2.59 2.14 -36.46
CA ARG A 586 -3.65 2.67 -37.33
C ARG A 586 -4.09 4.06 -36.87
N ALA A 587 -4.22 4.27 -35.56
CA ALA A 587 -4.59 5.54 -34.97
C ALA A 587 -3.54 6.65 -35.19
N PHE A 588 -2.25 6.30 -35.24
CA PHE A 588 -1.13 7.27 -35.30
C PHE A 588 -0.28 7.20 -36.59
N LEU A 589 -0.70 6.42 -37.60
CA LEU A 589 0.08 6.09 -38.80
C LEU A 589 0.57 7.31 -39.62
N LYS A 590 -0.08 8.47 -39.49
CA LYS A 590 0.30 9.71 -40.19
C LYS A 590 1.48 10.46 -39.55
N ASN A 591 1.90 10.13 -38.32
CA ASN A 591 2.92 10.87 -37.59
C ASN A 591 4.37 10.45 -37.89
N HIS A 592 4.57 9.35 -38.63
CA HIS A 592 5.90 8.83 -38.95
C HIS A 592 6.41 9.25 -40.33
N GLY A 593 5.73 10.21 -40.99
CA GLY A 593 6.26 10.91 -42.16
C GLY A 593 7.35 11.90 -41.75
N ASP A 594 8.59 11.42 -41.72
CA ASP A 594 9.81 12.21 -41.92
C ASP A 594 10.05 13.42 -41.00
N GLN A 595 9.98 13.21 -39.67
CA GLN A 595 10.64 14.12 -38.73
C GLN A 595 11.38 13.33 -37.65
N SER A 596 12.70 13.53 -37.62
CA SER A 596 13.53 13.39 -36.43
C SER A 596 12.95 14.31 -35.33
N VAL A 597 11.96 13.83 -34.58
CA VAL A 597 11.43 14.56 -33.44
C VAL A 597 12.36 14.25 -32.26
N ALA A 598 13.18 15.24 -31.90
CA ALA A 598 14.01 15.22 -30.72
C ALA A 598 13.21 14.76 -29.48
N PRO A 599 13.84 14.07 -28.51
CA PRO A 599 13.15 13.63 -27.30
C PRO A 599 12.44 14.84 -26.68
N VAL A 600 11.19 14.66 -26.24
CA VAL A 600 10.36 15.69 -25.57
C VAL A 600 11.10 16.16 -24.31
N THR A 601 12.04 17.07 -24.50
CA THR A 601 12.98 17.59 -23.51
C THR A 601 12.71 19.08 -23.46
N LYS A 602 11.58 19.41 -22.81
CA LYS A 602 11.19 20.70 -22.20
C LYS A 602 9.65 20.84 -22.20
N LEU A 603 8.94 19.93 -21.53
CA LEU A 603 7.75 20.42 -20.82
C LEU A 603 8.26 20.96 -19.47
N HIS A 604 7.88 22.20 -19.17
CA HIS A 604 8.06 22.81 -17.85
C HIS A 604 7.44 21.92 -16.75
N GLN A 605 7.68 22.22 -15.46
CA GLN A 605 7.12 21.46 -14.33
C GLN A 605 5.61 21.21 -14.49
N THR A 606 5.22 20.01 -14.91
CA THR A 606 3.81 19.62 -15.01
C THR A 606 3.27 19.24 -13.64
N LEU A 607 1.95 19.22 -13.47
CA LEU A 607 1.33 18.82 -12.19
C LEU A 607 1.47 17.31 -11.92
N GLY A 608 1.55 16.47 -12.95
CA GLY A 608 1.99 15.08 -12.87
C GLY A 608 1.14 14.14 -11.98
N PRO A 609 1.66 12.93 -11.66
CA PRO A 609 0.91 11.88 -10.98
C PRO A 609 0.74 12.06 -9.46
N THR A 610 1.46 12.97 -8.80
CA THR A 610 1.67 13.03 -7.32
C THR A 610 0.49 13.58 -6.50
N GLY A 611 -0.75 13.40 -6.96
CA GLY A 611 -1.95 13.95 -6.30
C GLY A 611 -2.08 15.48 -6.39
N LEU A 612 -1.06 16.16 -6.92
CA LEU A 612 -1.04 17.60 -7.14
C LEU A 612 -2.10 18.02 -8.17
N ALA A 613 -2.23 17.29 -9.28
CA ALA A 613 -3.29 17.52 -10.26
C ALA A 613 -4.69 17.44 -9.64
N LEU A 614 -4.95 16.43 -8.79
CA LEU A 614 -6.22 16.28 -8.07
C LEU A 614 -6.46 17.41 -7.07
N HIS A 615 -5.42 17.83 -6.33
CA HIS A 615 -5.51 18.96 -5.42
C HIS A 615 -5.89 20.26 -6.16
N TYR A 616 -5.24 20.55 -7.28
CA TYR A 616 -5.54 21.73 -8.09
C TYR A 616 -6.94 21.67 -8.70
N ALA A 617 -7.38 20.48 -9.15
CA ALA A 617 -8.74 20.27 -9.62
C ALA A 617 -9.77 20.61 -8.53
N ASN A 618 -9.58 20.13 -7.30
CA ASN A 618 -10.47 20.43 -6.18
C ASN A 618 -10.51 21.92 -5.86
N VAL A 619 -9.38 22.64 -5.94
CA VAL A 619 -9.34 24.10 -5.76
C VAL A 619 -10.14 24.81 -6.86
N ILE A 620 -9.99 24.42 -8.12
CA ILE A 620 -10.75 25.00 -9.25
C ILE A 620 -12.25 24.78 -9.07
N LEU A 621 -12.66 23.56 -8.67
CA LEU A 621 -14.07 23.24 -8.43
C LEU A 621 -14.65 24.04 -7.26
N GLN A 622 -13.90 24.21 -6.17
CA GLN A 622 -14.30 25.06 -5.05
C GLN A 622 -14.47 26.52 -5.48
N ILE A 623 -13.55 27.05 -6.30
CA ILE A 623 -13.67 28.40 -6.87
C ILE A 623 -14.94 28.50 -7.70
N ASN A 624 -15.22 27.54 -8.59
CA ASN A 624 -16.43 27.53 -9.41
C ASN A 624 -17.71 27.58 -8.56
N THR A 625 -17.80 26.75 -7.51
CA THR A 625 -18.94 26.75 -6.58
C THR A 625 -19.14 28.12 -5.93
N LEU A 626 -18.06 28.81 -5.57
CA LEU A 626 -18.12 30.13 -4.94
C LEU A 626 -18.51 31.25 -5.90
N VAL A 627 -18.14 31.13 -7.18
CA VAL A 627 -18.51 32.10 -8.23
C VAL A 627 -19.99 32.00 -8.58
N LEU A 628 -20.53 30.77 -8.59
CA LEU A 628 -21.95 30.49 -8.79
C LEU A 628 -22.82 30.91 -7.58
N ALA A 629 -22.23 30.99 -6.39
CA ALA A 629 -22.92 31.47 -5.20
C ALA A 629 -23.22 32.99 -5.29
N SER A 630 -24.36 33.41 -4.74
CA SER A 630 -24.65 34.84 -4.55
C SER A 630 -23.60 35.47 -3.61
N PRO A 631 -23.14 36.72 -3.84
CA PRO A 631 -22.16 37.39 -2.96
C PRO A 631 -22.56 37.40 -1.48
N ALA A 632 -23.87 37.45 -1.19
CA ALA A 632 -24.44 37.39 0.16
C ALA A 632 -24.41 35.98 0.79
N ALA A 633 -24.29 34.92 -0.01
CA ALA A 633 -24.29 33.52 0.42
C ALA A 633 -22.88 32.96 0.68
N VAL A 634 -21.82 33.69 0.31
CA VAL A 634 -20.45 33.24 0.52
C VAL A 634 -20.05 33.41 1.99
N SER A 635 -20.19 32.35 2.79
CA SER A 635 -19.85 32.34 4.21
C SER A 635 -18.34 32.51 4.46
N TYR A 636 -17.99 33.08 5.62
CA TYR A 636 -16.59 33.20 6.09
C TYR A 636 -15.89 31.84 6.13
N LYS A 637 -16.59 30.77 6.54
CA LYS A 637 -16.07 29.40 6.60
C LYS A 637 -15.65 28.88 5.22
N ALA A 638 -16.44 29.17 4.18
CA ALA A 638 -16.12 28.74 2.82
C ALA A 638 -14.90 29.48 2.24
N ARG A 639 -14.72 30.76 2.62
CA ARG A 639 -13.55 31.57 2.23
C ARG A 639 -12.27 31.06 2.89
N ASP A 640 -12.33 30.76 4.20
CA ASP A 640 -11.18 30.24 4.93
C ASP A 640 -10.80 28.84 4.43
N ALA A 641 -11.79 27.97 4.17
CA ALA A 641 -11.55 26.65 3.57
C ALA A 641 -10.83 26.74 2.22
N LEU A 642 -11.27 27.63 1.32
CA LEU A 642 -10.58 27.88 0.05
C LEU A 642 -9.15 28.37 0.30
N TYR A 643 -8.95 29.37 1.17
CA TYR A 643 -7.61 29.91 1.46
C TYR A 643 -6.68 28.83 2.01
N GLN A 644 -7.14 27.98 2.93
CA GLN A 644 -6.36 26.86 3.45
C GLN A 644 -5.97 25.88 2.35
N ALA A 645 -6.90 25.58 1.43
CA ALA A 645 -6.68 24.69 0.29
C ALA A 645 -5.72 25.26 -0.77
N LEU A 646 -5.37 26.54 -0.77
CA LEU A 646 -4.47 27.10 -1.78
C LEU A 646 -3.01 26.62 -1.64
N PRO A 647 -2.35 26.29 -2.76
CA PRO A 647 -0.92 26.01 -2.80
C PRO A 647 -0.06 27.18 -2.22
N PRO A 648 1.07 26.89 -1.54
CA PRO A 648 1.92 27.92 -0.90
C PRO A 648 2.45 28.99 -1.86
N CYS A 649 2.74 28.63 -3.10
CA CYS A 649 3.18 29.55 -4.16
C CYS A 649 2.11 30.58 -4.53
N ILE A 650 0.84 30.15 -4.63
CA ILE A 650 -0.30 31.06 -4.88
C ILE A 650 -0.50 31.98 -3.68
N LYS A 651 -0.41 31.44 -2.44
CA LYS A 651 -0.46 32.23 -1.21
C LYS A 651 0.64 33.30 -1.15
N SER A 652 1.85 33.02 -1.63
CA SER A 652 2.95 34.00 -1.70
C SER A 652 2.67 35.09 -2.74
N LYS A 653 2.29 34.71 -3.97
CA LYS A 653 1.99 35.66 -5.05
C LYS A 653 0.80 36.58 -4.72
N LEU A 654 -0.20 36.08 -4.01
CA LEU A 654 -1.31 36.89 -3.48
C LEU A 654 -0.83 37.99 -2.53
N ARG A 655 0.27 37.79 -1.80
CA ARG A 655 0.84 38.79 -0.88
C ARG A 655 1.67 39.86 -1.61
N GLU A 656 2.24 39.52 -2.76
CA GLU A 656 3.14 40.41 -3.54
C GLU A 656 2.38 41.38 -4.47
N CYS A 657 1.18 41.02 -4.93
CA CYS A 657 0.40 41.85 -5.85
C CYS A 657 -0.44 42.91 -5.12
N CYS A 658 0.21 44.01 -4.69
CA CYS A 658 -0.47 45.16 -4.08
C CYS A 658 -0.55 46.43 -4.95
N HIS A 659 0.02 46.46 -6.16
CA HIS A 659 0.04 47.70 -6.95
C HIS A 659 -0.11 47.47 -8.45
N ARG A 660 -1.13 48.13 -9.03
CA ARG A 660 -1.54 48.23 -10.46
C ARG A 660 -2.64 47.25 -10.87
N GLU A 661 -3.90 47.64 -10.70
CA GLU A 661 -5.00 46.97 -11.42
C GLU A 661 -6.03 47.97 -11.95
N ARG A 662 -6.49 47.71 -13.18
CA ARG A 662 -7.48 48.47 -13.95
C ARG A 662 -8.84 48.52 -13.21
N THR A 663 -9.53 49.65 -13.34
CA THR A 663 -10.92 49.84 -12.89
C THR A 663 -11.89 49.03 -13.76
N MET A 664 -12.12 47.77 -13.42
CA MET A 664 -13.18 46.94 -14.02
C MET A 664 -14.42 46.96 -13.12
N ASN A 665 -15.62 46.99 -13.71
CA ASN A 665 -16.87 46.88 -12.96
C ASN A 665 -17.18 45.41 -12.57
N VAL A 666 -18.14 45.20 -11.65
CA VAL A 666 -18.49 43.86 -11.12
C VAL A 666 -18.95 42.90 -12.23
N ALA A 667 -19.67 43.41 -13.23
CA ALA A 667 -20.16 42.60 -14.35
C ALA A 667 -19.02 42.12 -15.26
N GLU A 668 -18.04 43.00 -15.54
CA GLU A 668 -16.84 42.68 -16.31
C GLU A 668 -15.94 41.67 -15.58
N VAL A 669 -15.81 41.78 -14.25
CA VAL A 669 -15.07 40.80 -13.45
C VAL A 669 -15.73 39.44 -13.51
N ARG A 670 -17.06 39.37 -13.34
CA ARG A 670 -17.81 38.11 -13.43
C ARG A 670 -17.68 37.49 -14.82
N ALA A 671 -17.83 38.29 -15.88
CA ALA A 671 -17.68 37.83 -17.26
C ALA A 671 -16.29 37.24 -17.55
N GLU A 672 -15.21 37.86 -17.06
CA GLU A 672 -13.86 37.32 -17.25
C GLU A 672 -13.62 36.03 -16.46
N MET A 673 -14.16 35.93 -15.24
CA MET A 673 -14.09 34.70 -14.45
C MET A 673 -14.86 33.56 -15.11
N ASP A 674 -16.08 33.83 -15.59
CA ASP A 674 -16.90 32.85 -16.30
C ASP A 674 -16.19 32.39 -17.58
N ARG A 675 -15.52 33.31 -18.30
CA ARG A 675 -14.71 32.99 -19.49
C ARG A 675 -13.57 32.03 -19.19
N ILE A 676 -12.89 32.17 -18.04
CA ILE A 676 -11.80 31.26 -17.63
C ILE A 676 -12.38 29.92 -17.15
N LEU A 677 -13.42 29.96 -16.30
CA LEU A 677 -14.03 28.76 -15.73
C LEU A 677 -14.70 27.88 -16.79
N GLN A 678 -15.26 28.47 -17.85
CA GLN A 678 -15.93 27.73 -18.93
C GLN A 678 -15.05 26.62 -19.55
N TRP A 679 -13.74 26.86 -19.68
CA TRP A 679 -12.81 25.85 -20.23
C TRP A 679 -11.95 25.17 -19.15
N LEU A 680 -11.80 25.77 -17.96
CA LEU A 680 -10.97 25.22 -16.89
C LEU A 680 -11.71 24.17 -16.04
N VAL A 681 -13.02 24.38 -15.80
CA VAL A 681 -13.86 23.46 -15.01
C VAL A 681 -13.95 22.07 -15.64
N PRO A 682 -14.21 21.91 -16.96
CA PRO A 682 -14.24 20.58 -17.57
C PRO A 682 -12.94 19.78 -17.38
N VAL A 683 -11.77 20.45 -17.42
CA VAL A 683 -10.47 19.81 -17.18
C VAL A 683 -10.33 19.35 -15.71
N ALA A 684 -10.83 20.13 -14.76
CA ALA A 684 -10.84 19.77 -13.34
C ALA A 684 -11.82 18.62 -13.02
N GLU A 685 -13.00 18.60 -13.65
CA GLU A 685 -13.97 17.50 -13.55
C GLU A 685 -13.40 16.21 -14.15
N SER A 686 -12.80 16.28 -15.34
CA SER A 686 -12.10 15.17 -15.97
C SER A 686 -10.96 14.65 -15.08
N THR A 687 -10.19 15.54 -14.45
CA THR A 687 -9.14 15.15 -13.49
C THR A 687 -9.74 14.39 -12.31
N THR A 688 -10.81 14.91 -11.70
CA THR A 688 -11.47 14.25 -10.57
C THR A 688 -12.03 12.89 -10.97
N SER A 689 -12.65 12.79 -12.14
CA SER A 689 -13.18 11.53 -12.70
C SER A 689 -12.07 10.51 -12.97
N TYR A 690 -10.94 10.95 -13.52
CA TYR A 690 -9.78 10.11 -13.81
C TYR A 690 -9.18 9.48 -12.54
N TYR A 691 -9.06 10.26 -11.46
CA TYR A 691 -8.55 9.76 -10.18
C TYR A 691 -9.58 8.96 -9.37
N LYS A 692 -10.88 9.30 -9.43
CA LYS A 692 -11.95 8.54 -8.76
C LYS A 692 -12.15 7.15 -9.38
N ASN A 693 -12.15 7.07 -10.70
CA ASN A 693 -12.35 5.80 -11.42
C ASN A 693 -11.03 5.02 -11.61
N GLY A 694 -9.88 5.60 -11.26
CA GLY A 694 -8.55 5.04 -11.51
C GLY A 694 -8.15 5.14 -12.99
N ALA A 695 -6.83 5.13 -13.27
CA ALA A 695 -6.26 5.27 -14.62
C ALA A 695 -6.74 4.21 -15.64
N PHE A 696 -7.38 3.13 -15.17
CA PHE A 696 -7.86 2.00 -15.96
C PHE A 696 -9.27 1.52 -15.59
N GLY A 697 -10.03 2.22 -14.74
CA GLY A 697 -11.24 1.60 -14.16
C GLY A 697 -10.87 0.44 -13.25
N GLU A 698 -9.87 0.61 -12.38
CA GLU A 698 -9.51 -0.43 -11.41
C GLU A 698 -10.73 -0.69 -10.52
N TRP A 699 -11.38 -1.85 -10.71
CA TRP A 699 -12.61 -2.29 -10.03
C TRP A 699 -12.53 -2.32 -8.50
N ILE A 700 -11.39 -1.92 -7.90
CA ILE A 700 -11.25 -1.73 -6.47
C ILE A 700 -12.06 -0.50 -6.01
N ASN A 701 -12.27 0.51 -6.86
CA ASN A 701 -13.03 1.72 -6.52
C ASN A 701 -14.50 1.73 -7.01
N MET A 702 -14.91 0.78 -7.85
CA MET A 702 -16.22 0.83 -8.55
C MET A 702 -17.42 0.21 -7.81
N VAL A 703 -17.30 -0.22 -6.55
CA VAL A 703 -18.48 -0.62 -5.74
C VAL A 703 -18.34 -0.18 -4.29
N MET A 704 -18.16 1.12 -4.08
CA MET A 704 -18.61 1.78 -2.85
C MET A 704 -19.34 3.06 -3.26
N PRO A 705 -20.68 3.07 -3.33
CA PRO A 705 -21.41 4.32 -3.26
C PRO A 705 -21.02 5.01 -1.94
N GLU A 706 -20.42 6.20 -2.03
CA GLU A 706 -20.04 7.03 -0.87
C GLU A 706 -21.26 7.61 -0.12
N ASP A 707 -22.49 7.24 -0.49
CA ASP A 707 -23.74 7.74 0.12
C ASP A 707 -24.58 6.67 0.82
N ILE A 708 -23.95 5.76 1.58
CA ILE A 708 -24.65 5.12 2.70
C ILE A 708 -24.23 5.89 3.95
N VAL A 709 -25.03 6.90 4.26
CA VAL A 709 -25.07 7.54 5.58
C VAL A 709 -25.08 6.44 6.63
N VAL A 710 -24.26 6.63 7.67
CA VAL A 710 -24.29 5.86 8.90
C VAL A 710 -25.68 6.04 9.52
N GLU A 711 -26.61 5.17 9.17
CA GLU A 711 -27.80 4.90 9.97
C GLU A 711 -27.81 3.41 10.33
N GLU A 712 -28.34 3.14 11.51
CA GLU A 712 -28.42 1.84 12.20
C GLU A 712 -28.79 0.65 11.29
N PRO A 713 -28.48 -0.61 11.70
CA PRO A 713 -28.76 -1.79 10.88
C PRO A 713 -30.28 -1.98 10.68
N TYR A 714 -30.81 -1.39 9.61
CA TYR A 714 -32.17 -1.59 9.14
C TYR A 714 -32.19 -2.86 8.28
N TRP A 715 -32.88 -3.89 8.76
CA TRP A 715 -33.04 -5.16 8.08
C TRP A 715 -34.28 -5.11 7.18
N PRO A 716 -34.25 -5.66 5.95
CA PRO A 716 -35.42 -5.66 5.08
C PRO A 716 -36.40 -6.74 5.55
N GLY A 717 -37.40 -6.29 6.31
CA GLY A 717 -38.73 -6.89 6.31
C GLY A 717 -39.57 -6.15 5.28
N GLU A 718 -40.32 -6.91 4.49
CA GLU A 718 -41.22 -6.47 3.42
C GLU A 718 -40.60 -6.40 2.01
N GLU A 719 -41.43 -6.82 1.08
CA GLU A 719 -41.10 -7.24 -0.27
C GLU A 719 -40.55 -6.09 -1.13
N GLU A 720 -39.27 -6.13 -1.47
CA GLU A 720 -38.79 -5.47 -2.68
C GLU A 720 -38.04 -6.47 -3.57
N ARG A 721 -38.70 -6.81 -4.67
CA ARG A 721 -38.07 -7.37 -5.86
C ARG A 721 -37.16 -6.33 -6.49
N HIS A 722 -36.02 -6.06 -5.87
CA HIS A 722 -34.87 -5.56 -6.61
C HIS A 722 -34.03 -6.74 -7.06
N THR A 723 -34.54 -7.41 -8.08
CA THR A 723 -33.71 -7.85 -9.19
C THR A 723 -32.64 -6.80 -9.40
N ILE A 724 -31.37 -7.15 -9.19
CA ILE A 724 -30.26 -6.49 -9.88
C ILE A 724 -30.37 -6.92 -11.35
N ALA A 725 -31.50 -6.57 -11.97
CA ALA A 725 -31.63 -6.47 -13.41
C ALA A 725 -30.70 -5.33 -13.80
N GLY A 726 -29.87 -5.59 -14.81
CA GLY A 726 -28.67 -4.83 -15.11
C GLY A 726 -28.82 -3.33 -14.84
N ALA A 727 -27.99 -2.81 -13.94
CA ALA A 727 -27.57 -1.44 -14.10
C ALA A 727 -27.07 -1.34 -15.56
N PRO A 728 -27.67 -0.48 -16.40
CA PRO A 728 -27.11 -0.23 -17.72
C PRO A 728 -25.65 0.10 -17.48
N ALA A 729 -24.75 -0.53 -18.21
CA ALA A 729 -23.40 0.00 -18.33
C ALA A 729 -23.59 1.42 -18.90
N ILE A 730 -23.70 2.43 -18.03
CA ILE A 730 -23.64 3.82 -18.44
C ILE A 730 -22.29 3.88 -19.14
N GLN A 731 -22.34 4.07 -20.44
CA GLN A 731 -21.20 4.10 -21.34
C GLN A 731 -20.42 5.37 -21.01
N ARG A 732 -19.71 5.36 -19.88
CA ARG A 732 -18.91 6.48 -19.41
C ARG A 732 -17.68 6.58 -20.30
N HIS A 733 -17.51 7.74 -20.91
CA HIS A 733 -16.33 8.08 -21.70
C HIS A 733 -15.06 7.82 -20.88
N VAL A 734 -14.10 7.08 -21.43
CA VAL A 734 -12.81 6.83 -20.77
C VAL A 734 -11.99 8.10 -20.89
N VAL A 735 -11.74 8.77 -19.76
CA VAL A 735 -11.02 10.05 -19.72
C VAL A 735 -9.53 9.83 -20.02
N ASN A 736 -9.00 10.52 -21.02
CA ASN A 736 -7.57 10.46 -21.35
C ASN A 736 -6.76 11.38 -20.43
N LYS A 737 -5.49 11.05 -20.15
CA LYS A 737 -4.61 11.93 -19.34
C LYS A 737 -4.50 13.35 -19.89
N ILE A 738 -4.56 13.52 -21.21
CA ILE A 738 -4.53 14.83 -21.87
C ILE A 738 -5.76 15.71 -21.55
N GLU A 739 -6.89 15.10 -21.16
CA GLU A 739 -8.12 15.80 -20.74
C GLU A 739 -8.04 16.27 -19.29
N THR A 740 -6.96 15.93 -18.58
CA THR A 740 -6.77 16.21 -17.15
C THR A 740 -5.64 17.22 -16.93
N LEU A 741 -5.50 17.67 -15.69
CA LEU A 741 -4.39 18.50 -15.25
C LEU A 741 -3.03 17.77 -15.21
N TYR A 742 -2.96 16.48 -15.56
CA TYR A 742 -1.72 15.68 -15.50
C TYR A 742 -0.57 16.31 -16.29
N HIS A 743 -0.83 16.70 -17.54
CA HIS A 743 0.15 17.34 -18.43
C HIS A 743 0.14 18.86 -18.35
N ALA A 744 -0.75 19.44 -17.54
CA ALA A 744 -0.89 20.89 -17.44
C ALA A 744 0.37 21.53 -16.84
N ASP A 745 0.81 22.63 -17.46
CA ASP A 745 1.88 23.46 -16.96
C ASP A 745 1.47 24.06 -15.61
N LYS A 746 2.28 23.80 -14.60
CA LYS A 746 2.01 24.23 -13.23
C LYS A 746 1.94 25.75 -13.12
N GLN A 747 2.85 26.49 -13.76
CA GLN A 747 2.90 27.95 -13.65
C GLN A 747 1.70 28.61 -14.33
N LYS A 748 1.30 28.11 -15.51
CA LYS A 748 0.10 28.58 -16.21
C LYS A 748 -1.16 28.30 -15.37
N THR A 749 -1.28 27.08 -14.84
CA THR A 749 -2.41 26.70 -13.98
C THR A 749 -2.50 27.60 -12.74
N GLU A 750 -1.37 27.84 -12.07
CA GLU A 750 -1.32 28.76 -10.92
C GLU A 750 -1.68 30.20 -11.28
N GLY A 751 -1.30 30.66 -12.48
CA GLY A 751 -1.67 31.99 -12.99
C GLY A 751 -3.18 32.16 -13.13
N TYR A 752 -3.86 31.20 -13.77
CA TYR A 752 -5.31 31.23 -13.89
C TYR A 752 -6.03 31.14 -12.54
N ILE A 753 -5.56 30.28 -11.64
CA ILE A 753 -6.12 30.21 -10.27
C ILE A 753 -5.96 31.55 -9.55
N LEU A 754 -4.80 32.21 -9.69
CA LEU A 754 -4.54 33.52 -9.10
C LEU A 754 -5.50 34.60 -9.63
N ASP A 755 -5.74 34.63 -10.94
CA ASP A 755 -6.66 35.57 -11.57
C ASP A 755 -8.11 35.34 -11.12
N LEU A 756 -8.53 34.08 -10.98
CA LEU A 756 -9.85 33.73 -10.44
C LEU A 756 -10.01 34.15 -8.98
N ILE A 757 -8.98 33.99 -8.14
CA ILE A 757 -9.02 34.43 -6.73
C ILE A 757 -9.10 35.96 -6.62
N ARG A 758 -8.38 36.69 -7.47
CA ARG A 758 -8.48 38.16 -7.56
C ARG A 758 -9.88 38.60 -7.97
N GLY A 759 -10.47 37.91 -8.95
CA GLY A 759 -11.84 38.15 -9.37
C GLY A 759 -12.84 37.89 -8.24
N LEU A 760 -12.73 36.75 -7.55
CA LEU A 760 -13.56 36.42 -6.37
C LEU A 760 -13.48 37.52 -5.30
N HIS A 761 -12.28 38.05 -5.03
CA HIS A 761 -12.12 39.15 -4.07
C HIS A 761 -12.90 40.40 -4.49
N ARG A 762 -12.89 40.77 -5.78
CA ARG A 762 -13.63 41.93 -6.32
C ARG A 762 -15.15 41.72 -6.39
N LEU A 763 -15.64 40.47 -6.43
CA LEU A 763 -17.07 40.18 -6.39
C LEU A 763 -17.66 40.26 -4.97
N VAL A 764 -16.80 40.12 -3.96
CA VAL A 764 -17.17 40.03 -2.54
C VAL A 764 -16.92 41.34 -1.77
N CYS A 765 -16.00 42.18 -2.26
CA CYS A 765 -15.69 43.50 -1.72
C CYS A 765 -16.22 44.60 -2.62
#